data_AF-A0A3G3IK10-F1
#
_entry.id   AF-A0A3G3IK10-F1
#
_cell.length_a   1.000
_cell.length_b   1.000
_cell.length_c   1.000
_cell.angle_alpha   90.00
_cell.angle_beta   90.00
_cell.angle_gamma   90.00
#
_symmetry.space_group_name_H-M   'P 1'
#
loop_
_entity.id
_entity.type
_entity.pdbx_description
1 polymer ?
#
loop_
_entity_poly.entity_id
_entity_poly.type
_entity_poly.pdbx_seq_one_letter_code
_entity_poly.pdbx_strand_id
1 'polypeptide(L)'
;MTFLKALIFLFPTLLMAHSNQDLQAAYQQKNADYQPRTRHLENAKAKFTNHLILANSPYLLQHAHNPVNWYGFNDEAFKLAKQQNKLIFLSIGYATCHWCHVMEEESFEDLAVAKVLNKNFIAIKVDREVLPDVDSHFMGIAQLLTGSGGWPLNVVLTPAGDGFFAGTYFPKNTLITNLKHLQNIWQYKQNLITKTVASVKVALLEKTASTTKLPQNLQSLAVQNLRQTFDEFDGGFGDAPKFPHEAQLLMLIDEQMRRPSDDKLSVITTTLDSMASGGIYDVVGGGFHRYATDNAWLFPHFEKMLYNQAQLALVYSKAYQLTRKPLYRRIAKQTLDYVIREMQNGGFYSATDADSDGEEGLFFIWDIQELKAVLGADFVEFQRYFELSSTTEFERHFVIHFKNINNIQAPDFIKIDALLAKLYQVRQSREKPLLDNKILLSWNALLLKAFVVASKIDSKYLKVAQNLADFLLDNFYQQSLQRVQIEGQTSQQAIFEDYAYFVDGLIDLYDATGHQKYLITAQKLTDEAIHNFWDKKNFGFKISNNKRLNNNKEIYDGAIFNANGVAYGALNKLSARTQDKKYQQLAQQLLLSFSTKIHKKPSAYASIVKNYSNKQQGILANTVYAYDGRIKIQSNHNQIILNIQKGWHINANKVLQKSLIATQLISDNIKTINYPPAKHINLGFSQDKLAVYDEEITLNFSLKDKRFTLAELTLQACSDKVCLPPQQITLLLN
;
A
#
# COMPACT_ATOMS: atom_id res chain seq x y z
N MET A 1 -42.99 -5.00 45.21
CA MET A 1 -43.93 -6.13 45.21
C MET A 1 -44.70 -6.08 43.91
N THR A 2 -44.23 -6.84 42.91
CA THR A 2 -44.80 -8.12 42.42
C THR A 2 -45.79 -7.88 41.28
N PHE A 3 -45.39 -8.08 40.02
CA PHE A 3 -45.30 -9.36 39.28
C PHE A 3 -46.64 -9.79 38.66
N LEU A 4 -46.76 -9.72 37.33
CA LEU A 4 -47.03 -10.83 36.37
C LEU A 4 -47.34 -10.25 34.97
N LYS A 5 -46.47 -10.46 33.95
CA LYS A 5 -46.52 -11.51 32.89
C LYS A 5 -47.50 -11.15 31.75
N ALA A 6 -47.21 -11.35 30.45
CA ALA A 6 -46.21 -12.18 29.78
C ALA A 6 -46.22 -11.99 28.24
N LEU A 7 -45.09 -12.34 27.62
CA LEU A 7 -44.90 -12.91 26.27
C LEU A 7 -45.18 -12.04 25.02
N ILE A 8 -44.13 -11.37 24.54
CA ILE A 8 -43.77 -11.40 23.10
C ILE A 8 -42.32 -11.88 23.04
N PHE A 9 -42.16 -13.15 22.68
CA PHE A 9 -40.87 -13.80 22.49
C PHE A 9 -40.17 -13.23 21.26
N LEU A 10 -38.90 -12.89 21.44
CA LEU A 10 -37.89 -12.81 20.40
C LEU A 10 -37.89 -14.11 19.57
N PHE A 11 -38.34 -14.05 18.32
CA PHE A 11 -37.92 -15.01 17.31
C PHE A 11 -36.56 -14.55 16.79
N PRO A 12 -35.47 -15.34 16.94
CA PRO A 12 -34.34 -15.17 16.06
C PRO A 12 -34.84 -15.61 14.69
N THR A 13 -34.86 -14.70 13.71
CA THR A 13 -34.93 -15.09 12.30
C THR A 13 -33.80 -16.08 12.05
N LEU A 14 -34.12 -17.37 12.02
CA LEU A 14 -33.30 -18.37 11.38
C LEU A 14 -33.21 -17.93 9.92
N LEU A 15 -32.10 -17.28 9.55
CA LEU A 15 -31.66 -17.23 8.16
C LEU A 15 -31.50 -18.69 7.73
N MET A 16 -32.52 -19.23 7.06
CA MET A 16 -32.41 -20.50 6.35
C MET A 16 -31.36 -20.33 5.26
N ALA A 17 -30.63 -21.41 4.96
CA ALA A 17 -29.69 -21.38 3.85
C ALA A 17 -30.42 -21.01 2.56
N HIS A 18 -29.78 -20.22 1.70
CA HIS A 18 -30.40 -19.85 0.41
C HIS A 18 -30.77 -21.12 -0.34
N SER A 19 -32.04 -21.22 -0.75
CA SER A 19 -32.52 -22.37 -1.50
C SER A 19 -31.97 -22.34 -2.92
N ASN A 20 -31.96 -23.48 -3.62
CA ASN A 20 -31.63 -23.50 -5.05
C ASN A 20 -32.54 -22.57 -5.87
N GLN A 21 -33.77 -22.33 -5.43
CA GLN A 21 -34.68 -21.39 -6.08
C GLN A 21 -34.18 -19.94 -5.95
N ASP A 22 -33.67 -19.56 -4.78
CA ASP A 22 -33.11 -18.22 -4.55
C ASP A 22 -31.87 -17.97 -5.41
N LEU A 23 -31.00 -18.98 -5.55
CA LEU A 23 -29.80 -18.90 -6.39
C LEU A 23 -30.16 -18.79 -7.88
N GLN A 24 -31.17 -19.55 -8.34
CA GLN A 24 -31.64 -19.46 -9.72
C GLN A 24 -32.29 -18.11 -10.02
N ALA A 25 -33.07 -17.57 -9.07
CA ALA A 25 -33.65 -16.24 -9.19
C ALA A 25 -32.56 -15.16 -9.28
N ALA A 26 -31.51 -15.25 -8.45
CA ALA A 26 -30.38 -14.33 -8.52
C ALA A 26 -29.62 -14.42 -9.84
N TYR A 27 -29.44 -15.63 -10.40
CA TYR A 27 -28.84 -15.81 -11.72
C TYR A 27 -29.71 -15.17 -12.82
N GLN A 28 -31.04 -15.35 -12.77
CA GLN A 28 -31.98 -14.73 -13.72
C GLN A 28 -32.03 -13.21 -13.63
N GLN A 29 -31.67 -12.63 -12.49
CA GLN A 29 -31.61 -11.18 -12.29
C GLN A 29 -30.29 -10.55 -12.75
N LYS A 30 -29.29 -11.35 -13.15
CA LYS A 30 -28.07 -10.80 -13.74
C LYS A 30 -28.39 -10.07 -15.04
N ASN A 31 -27.59 -9.04 -15.34
CA ASN A 31 -27.77 -8.23 -16.54
C ASN A 31 -27.59 -9.07 -17.81
N ALA A 32 -28.03 -8.53 -18.95
CA ALA A 32 -27.97 -9.22 -20.24
C ALA A 32 -26.52 -9.56 -20.67
N ASP A 33 -25.54 -8.82 -20.16
CA ASP A 33 -24.12 -8.98 -20.48
C ASP A 33 -23.41 -10.02 -19.58
N TYR A 34 -24.10 -10.55 -18.57
CA TYR A 34 -23.54 -11.55 -17.67
C TYR A 34 -23.33 -12.87 -18.39
N GLN A 35 -22.06 -13.23 -18.59
CA GLN A 35 -21.65 -14.51 -19.14
C GLN A 35 -21.14 -15.44 -18.03
N PRO A 36 -21.75 -16.61 -17.82
CA PRO A 36 -21.24 -17.59 -16.89
C PRO A 36 -19.83 -18.06 -17.25
N ARG A 37 -18.86 -17.84 -16.37
CA ARG A 37 -17.52 -18.41 -16.49
C ARG A 37 -17.55 -19.87 -16.00
N THR A 38 -17.77 -20.80 -16.93
CA THR A 38 -17.68 -22.25 -16.69
C THR A 38 -17.67 -23.02 -18.01
N ARG A 39 -17.06 -24.20 -18.01
CA ARG A 39 -17.16 -25.15 -19.14
C ARG A 39 -18.43 -26.01 -19.11
N HIS A 40 -19.20 -25.98 -18.02
CA HIS A 40 -20.42 -26.77 -17.86
C HIS A 40 -21.66 -26.01 -18.33
N LEU A 41 -21.76 -25.77 -19.64
CA LEU A 41 -22.91 -25.12 -20.26
C LEU A 41 -23.90 -26.13 -20.84
N GLU A 42 -25.20 -25.86 -20.68
CA GLU A 42 -26.30 -26.58 -21.32
C GLU A 42 -27.28 -25.56 -21.92
N ASN A 43 -27.47 -25.58 -23.24
CA ASN A 43 -28.26 -24.58 -23.98
C ASN A 43 -27.83 -23.13 -23.66
N ALA A 44 -26.52 -22.87 -23.65
CA ALA A 44 -25.91 -21.58 -23.32
C ALA A 44 -26.22 -21.06 -21.89
N LYS A 45 -26.67 -21.94 -20.98
CA LYS A 45 -26.87 -21.62 -19.56
C LYS A 45 -25.94 -22.47 -18.71
N ALA A 46 -25.45 -21.91 -17.60
CA ALA A 46 -24.66 -22.68 -16.64
C ALA A 46 -25.48 -23.83 -16.04
N LYS A 47 -24.90 -25.03 -16.07
CA LYS A 47 -25.47 -26.23 -15.45
C LYS A 47 -25.44 -26.17 -13.93
N PHE A 48 -24.43 -25.50 -13.38
CA PHE A 48 -24.25 -25.34 -11.94
C PHE A 48 -24.38 -23.86 -11.56
N THR A 49 -24.92 -23.59 -10.39
CA THR A 49 -24.96 -22.27 -9.77
C THR A 49 -24.83 -22.47 -8.27
N ASN A 50 -23.92 -21.75 -7.63
CA ASN A 50 -23.66 -21.81 -6.20
C ASN A 50 -23.89 -20.45 -5.52
N HIS A 51 -23.60 -20.32 -4.23
CA HIS A 51 -23.97 -19.16 -3.43
C HIS A 51 -23.19 -17.89 -3.81
N LEU A 52 -22.08 -18.01 -4.56
CA LEU A 52 -21.32 -16.85 -5.01
C LEU A 52 -22.04 -16.02 -6.07
N ILE A 53 -23.14 -16.51 -6.67
CA ILE A 53 -23.98 -15.70 -7.57
C ILE A 53 -24.56 -14.47 -6.85
N LEU A 54 -24.68 -14.54 -5.52
CA LEU A 54 -25.15 -13.47 -4.63
C LEU A 54 -24.03 -12.47 -4.26
N ALA A 55 -22.79 -12.72 -4.64
CA ALA A 55 -21.68 -11.82 -4.37
C ALA A 55 -21.62 -10.68 -5.39
N ASN A 56 -20.98 -9.58 -4.98
CA ASN A 56 -20.70 -8.44 -5.87
C ASN A 56 -19.24 -8.40 -6.33
N SER A 57 -18.34 -9.17 -5.70
CA SER A 57 -16.93 -9.24 -6.11
C SER A 57 -16.81 -9.93 -7.47
N PRO A 58 -16.13 -9.31 -8.47
CA PRO A 58 -15.85 -9.95 -9.75
C PRO A 58 -15.15 -11.30 -9.59
N TYR A 59 -14.16 -11.40 -8.68
CA TYR A 59 -13.46 -12.65 -8.41
C TYR A 59 -14.41 -13.74 -7.90
N LEU A 60 -15.30 -13.42 -6.94
CA LEU A 60 -16.25 -14.42 -6.44
C LEU A 60 -17.25 -14.85 -7.52
N LEU A 61 -17.71 -13.91 -8.34
CA LEU A 61 -18.64 -14.19 -9.44
C LEU A 61 -18.03 -15.08 -10.53
N GLN A 62 -16.71 -15.00 -10.76
CA GLN A 62 -16.00 -15.93 -11.65
C GLN A 62 -16.15 -17.40 -11.22
N HIS A 63 -16.40 -17.67 -9.94
CA HIS A 63 -16.58 -19.02 -9.39
C HIS A 63 -18.04 -19.41 -9.15
N ALA A 64 -19.01 -18.53 -9.48
CA ALA A 64 -20.43 -18.74 -9.19
C ALA A 64 -21.05 -19.95 -9.90
N HIS A 65 -20.40 -20.40 -10.97
CA HIS A 65 -20.88 -21.50 -11.83
C HIS A 65 -20.00 -22.74 -11.81
N ASN A 66 -19.00 -22.80 -10.91
CA ASN A 66 -18.24 -24.02 -10.70
C ASN A 66 -19.15 -25.14 -10.14
N PRO A 67 -18.85 -26.42 -10.42
CA PRO A 67 -19.54 -27.56 -9.84
C PRO A 67 -19.30 -27.71 -8.32
N VAL A 68 -18.27 -27.07 -7.77
CA VAL A 68 -18.08 -26.94 -6.32
C VAL A 68 -19.14 -25.99 -5.76
N ASN A 69 -19.84 -26.41 -4.70
CA ASN A 69 -20.86 -25.61 -4.03
C ASN A 69 -20.20 -24.59 -3.09
N TRP A 70 -19.69 -23.51 -3.68
CA TRP A 70 -19.02 -22.44 -2.95
C TRP A 70 -20.00 -21.58 -2.15
N TYR A 71 -19.52 -21.17 -0.98
CA TYR A 71 -20.05 -20.09 -0.16
C TYR A 71 -19.06 -18.92 -0.11
N GLY A 72 -19.55 -17.71 0.14
CA GLY A 72 -18.71 -16.61 0.59
C GLY A 72 -18.28 -16.79 2.05
N PHE A 73 -17.32 -15.99 2.51
CA PHE A 73 -16.92 -15.97 3.93
C PHE A 73 -18.01 -15.32 4.80
N ASN A 74 -19.02 -16.09 5.19
CA ASN A 74 -20.21 -15.56 5.87
C ASN A 74 -20.74 -16.49 6.98
N ASP A 75 -21.64 -15.94 7.79
CA ASP A 75 -22.22 -16.65 8.94
C ASP A 75 -22.98 -17.92 8.57
N GLU A 76 -23.58 -17.96 7.38
CA GLU A 76 -24.33 -19.11 6.85
C GLU A 76 -23.41 -20.32 6.68
N ALA A 77 -22.27 -20.15 6.00
CA ALA A 77 -21.31 -21.22 5.75
C ALA A 77 -20.74 -21.81 7.06
N PHE A 78 -20.38 -20.95 8.01
CA PHE A 78 -19.84 -21.40 9.31
C PHE A 78 -20.92 -22.08 10.18
N LYS A 79 -22.17 -21.63 10.14
CA LYS A 79 -23.27 -22.30 10.84
C LYS A 79 -23.52 -23.69 10.25
N LEU A 80 -23.53 -23.79 8.92
CA LEU A 80 -23.71 -25.06 8.22
C LEU A 80 -22.60 -26.06 8.55
N ALA A 81 -21.34 -25.61 8.57
CA ALA A 81 -20.20 -26.44 8.94
C ALA A 81 -20.35 -27.04 10.35
N LYS A 82 -20.80 -26.23 11.32
CA LYS A 82 -21.07 -26.68 12.70
C LYS A 82 -22.24 -27.65 12.77
N GLN A 83 -23.35 -27.36 12.11
CA GLN A 83 -24.54 -28.21 12.11
C GLN A 83 -24.28 -29.58 11.49
N GLN A 84 -23.51 -29.62 10.40
CA GLN A 84 -23.17 -30.87 9.71
C GLN A 84 -21.91 -31.56 10.25
N ASN A 85 -21.22 -30.94 11.23
CA ASN A 85 -19.93 -31.37 11.75
C ASN A 85 -18.89 -31.64 10.65
N LYS A 86 -18.85 -30.77 9.63
CA LYS A 86 -17.95 -30.88 8.48
C LYS A 86 -16.81 -29.89 8.57
N LEU A 87 -15.63 -30.32 8.10
CA LEU A 87 -14.50 -29.43 7.87
C LEU A 87 -14.86 -28.36 6.83
N ILE A 88 -14.16 -27.24 6.89
CA ILE A 88 -14.27 -26.16 5.91
C ILE A 88 -13.05 -26.21 4.98
N PHE A 89 -13.27 -26.16 3.68
CA PHE A 89 -12.21 -25.91 2.70
C PHE A 89 -12.27 -24.43 2.31
N LEU A 90 -11.30 -23.64 2.79
CA LEU A 90 -11.20 -22.21 2.52
C LEU A 90 -10.19 -21.98 1.39
N SER A 91 -10.61 -21.30 0.33
CA SER A 91 -9.73 -20.89 -0.79
C SER A 91 -9.76 -19.38 -0.95
N ILE A 92 -8.60 -18.73 -0.88
CA ILE A 92 -8.42 -17.28 -0.93
C ILE A 92 -7.61 -16.91 -2.20
N GLY A 93 -8.09 -15.93 -2.95
CA GLY A 93 -7.42 -15.39 -4.14
C GLY A 93 -8.01 -14.03 -4.55
N TYR A 94 -7.76 -13.60 -5.78
CA TYR A 94 -8.17 -12.31 -6.35
C TYR A 94 -8.28 -12.42 -7.87
N ALA A 95 -8.94 -11.45 -8.51
CA ALA A 95 -9.41 -11.59 -9.89
C ALA A 95 -8.27 -11.69 -10.91
N THR A 96 -7.13 -11.05 -10.64
CA THR A 96 -5.98 -10.90 -11.54
C THR A 96 -4.83 -11.87 -11.21
N CYS A 97 -5.12 -12.90 -10.42
CA CYS A 97 -4.16 -13.92 -9.98
C CYS A 97 -4.10 -15.09 -10.96
N HIS A 98 -3.03 -15.20 -11.76
CA HIS A 98 -2.81 -16.28 -12.72
C HIS A 98 -2.97 -17.70 -12.11
N TRP A 99 -2.20 -18.02 -11.07
CA TRP A 99 -2.27 -19.34 -10.42
C TRP A 99 -3.64 -19.65 -9.79
N CYS A 100 -4.44 -18.62 -9.50
CA CYS A 100 -5.81 -18.80 -9.02
C CYS A 100 -6.74 -19.27 -10.14
N HIS A 101 -6.56 -18.76 -11.37
CA HIS A 101 -7.27 -19.24 -12.56
C HIS A 101 -6.81 -20.63 -12.99
N VAL A 102 -5.50 -20.89 -13.01
CA VAL A 102 -4.97 -22.23 -13.32
C VAL A 102 -5.56 -23.28 -12.39
N MET A 103 -5.57 -23.02 -11.07
CA MET A 103 -6.15 -23.95 -10.10
C MET A 103 -7.67 -24.09 -10.25
N GLU A 104 -8.37 -23.04 -10.69
CA GLU A 104 -9.80 -23.05 -10.93
C GLU A 104 -10.17 -24.00 -12.08
N GLU A 105 -9.55 -23.81 -13.24
CA GLU A 105 -9.80 -24.61 -14.45
C GLU A 105 -9.41 -26.09 -14.26
N GLU A 106 -8.26 -26.34 -13.63
CA GLU A 106 -7.76 -27.70 -13.40
C GLU A 106 -8.53 -28.45 -12.31
N SER A 107 -8.92 -27.76 -11.23
CA SER A 107 -9.43 -28.40 -10.01
C SER A 107 -10.86 -28.02 -9.66
N PHE A 108 -11.22 -26.74 -9.64
CA PHE A 108 -12.56 -26.32 -9.16
C PHE A 108 -13.67 -26.51 -10.21
N GLU A 109 -13.30 -26.56 -11.48
CA GLU A 109 -14.17 -26.95 -12.62
C GLU A 109 -14.27 -28.47 -12.82
N ASP A 110 -13.53 -29.28 -12.05
CA ASP A 110 -13.54 -30.73 -12.18
C ASP A 110 -14.63 -31.41 -11.32
N LEU A 111 -15.42 -32.29 -11.96
CA LEU A 111 -16.53 -32.99 -11.29
C LEU A 111 -16.06 -33.96 -10.20
N ALA A 112 -14.86 -34.56 -10.30
CA ALA A 112 -14.35 -35.48 -9.29
C ALA A 112 -13.89 -34.72 -8.04
N VAL A 113 -13.23 -33.57 -8.21
CA VAL A 113 -12.88 -32.66 -7.11
C VAL A 113 -14.15 -32.13 -6.44
N ALA A 114 -15.12 -31.62 -7.22
CA ALA A 114 -16.39 -31.13 -6.72
C ALA A 114 -17.16 -32.19 -5.92
N LYS A 115 -17.17 -33.44 -6.38
CA LYS A 115 -17.79 -34.56 -5.65
C LYS A 115 -17.15 -34.79 -4.27
N VAL A 116 -15.82 -34.68 -4.15
CA VAL A 116 -15.13 -34.84 -2.88
C VAL A 116 -15.41 -33.66 -1.95
N LEU A 117 -15.32 -32.43 -2.45
CA LEU A 117 -15.58 -31.22 -1.68
C LEU A 117 -17.03 -31.16 -1.20
N ASN A 118 -18.01 -31.22 -2.11
CA ASN A 118 -19.43 -31.06 -1.79
C ASN A 118 -19.94 -32.14 -0.82
N LYS A 119 -19.37 -33.36 -0.88
CA LYS A 119 -19.75 -34.44 0.03
C LYS A 119 -19.21 -34.21 1.45
N ASN A 120 -17.95 -33.81 1.58
CA ASN A 120 -17.21 -33.93 2.84
C ASN A 120 -16.87 -32.59 3.51
N PHE A 121 -16.95 -31.47 2.79
CA PHE A 121 -16.52 -30.15 3.24
C PHE A 121 -17.62 -29.11 3.01
N ILE A 122 -17.56 -28.01 3.77
CA ILE A 122 -18.18 -26.74 3.37
C ILE A 122 -17.11 -25.91 2.66
N ALA A 123 -17.31 -25.62 1.37
CA ALA A 123 -16.33 -24.90 0.57
C ALA A 123 -16.59 -23.38 0.66
N ILE A 124 -15.57 -22.62 1.04
CA ILE A 124 -15.64 -21.15 1.16
C ILE A 124 -14.60 -20.51 0.23
N LYS A 125 -15.03 -19.54 -0.57
CA LYS A 125 -14.19 -18.74 -1.47
C LYS A 125 -14.08 -17.31 -0.93
N VAL A 126 -12.89 -16.72 -1.00
CA VAL A 126 -12.60 -15.39 -0.45
C VAL A 126 -11.81 -14.55 -1.46
N ASP A 127 -12.31 -13.34 -1.71
CA ASP A 127 -11.56 -12.29 -2.37
C ASP A 127 -10.69 -11.55 -1.34
N ARG A 128 -9.37 -11.67 -1.46
CA ARG A 128 -8.43 -11.04 -0.52
C ARG A 128 -8.41 -9.51 -0.59
N GLU A 129 -8.79 -8.92 -1.71
CA GLU A 129 -8.77 -7.46 -1.89
C GLU A 129 -9.92 -6.81 -1.11
N VAL A 130 -11.05 -7.53 -1.08
CA VAL A 130 -12.25 -7.19 -0.33
C VAL A 130 -12.07 -7.53 1.16
N LEU A 131 -11.52 -8.71 1.48
CA LEU A 131 -11.33 -9.20 2.85
C LEU A 131 -9.85 -9.44 3.21
N PRO A 132 -9.00 -8.40 3.25
CA PRO A 132 -7.57 -8.57 3.54
C PRO A 132 -7.31 -8.97 5.00
N ASP A 133 -8.26 -8.74 5.91
CA ASP A 133 -8.17 -9.18 7.30
C ASP A 133 -8.26 -10.71 7.40
N VAL A 134 -9.17 -11.30 6.61
CA VAL A 134 -9.30 -12.76 6.45
C VAL A 134 -8.03 -13.32 5.81
N ASP A 135 -7.56 -12.69 4.73
CA ASP A 135 -6.31 -13.05 4.04
C ASP A 135 -5.11 -13.03 5.00
N SER A 136 -4.85 -11.92 5.70
CA SER A 136 -3.74 -11.78 6.64
C SER A 136 -3.78 -12.82 7.77
N HIS A 137 -4.98 -13.09 8.32
CA HIS A 137 -5.15 -14.09 9.36
C HIS A 137 -4.74 -15.50 8.88
N PHE A 138 -5.26 -15.93 7.73
CA PHE A 138 -5.01 -17.28 7.22
C PHE A 138 -3.65 -17.42 6.56
N MET A 139 -3.09 -16.34 6.00
CA MET A 139 -1.69 -16.30 5.54
C MET A 139 -0.72 -16.50 6.71
N GLY A 140 -0.99 -15.87 7.86
CA GLY A 140 -0.22 -16.10 9.08
C GLY A 140 -0.28 -17.56 9.57
N ILE A 141 -1.45 -18.19 9.47
CA ILE A 141 -1.61 -19.63 9.75
C ILE A 141 -0.79 -20.48 8.77
N ALA A 142 -0.84 -20.15 7.48
CA ALA A 142 -0.08 -20.87 6.45
C ALA A 142 1.43 -20.80 6.73
N GLN A 143 1.96 -19.61 6.98
CA GLN A 143 3.37 -19.41 7.32
C GLN A 143 3.80 -20.18 8.57
N LEU A 144 2.94 -20.27 9.59
CA LEU A 144 3.22 -21.07 10.78
C LEU A 144 3.25 -22.58 10.49
N LEU A 145 2.40 -23.05 9.58
CA LEU A 145 2.27 -24.48 9.25
C LEU A 145 3.30 -24.95 8.22
N THR A 146 3.66 -24.11 7.26
CA THR A 146 4.46 -24.50 6.09
C THR A 146 5.79 -23.76 5.97
N GLY A 147 6.01 -22.70 6.79
CA GLY A 147 7.17 -21.81 6.68
C GLY A 147 7.09 -20.79 5.54
N SER A 148 6.06 -20.86 4.69
CA SER A 148 5.89 -19.99 3.52
C SER A 148 4.42 -19.63 3.30
N GLY A 149 4.15 -18.75 2.33
CA GLY A 149 2.79 -18.33 1.99
C GLY A 149 2.73 -17.77 0.57
N GLY A 150 1.52 -17.71 0.02
CA GLY A 150 1.27 -17.24 -1.34
C GLY A 150 -0.15 -17.53 -1.77
N TRP A 151 -0.51 -17.08 -2.98
CA TRP A 151 -1.84 -17.30 -3.56
C TRP A 151 -1.72 -18.20 -4.81
N PRO A 152 -2.75 -19.03 -5.11
CA PRO A 152 -3.99 -19.23 -4.36
C PRO A 152 -3.72 -19.86 -2.99
N LEU A 153 -4.34 -19.34 -1.92
CA LEU A 153 -4.14 -19.84 -0.57
C LEU A 153 -5.28 -20.78 -0.21
N ASN A 154 -4.96 -22.04 0.11
CA ASN A 154 -5.93 -23.06 0.47
C ASN A 154 -5.70 -23.53 1.90
N VAL A 155 -6.72 -23.40 2.76
CA VAL A 155 -6.66 -23.74 4.18
C VAL A 155 -7.83 -24.66 4.54
N VAL A 156 -7.56 -25.71 5.31
CA VAL A 156 -8.62 -26.54 5.88
C VAL A 156 -8.84 -26.18 7.34
N LEU A 157 -10.11 -25.87 7.67
CA LEU A 157 -10.54 -25.42 8.98
C LEU A 157 -11.42 -26.47 9.66
N THR A 158 -11.39 -26.49 10.99
CA THR A 158 -12.40 -27.18 11.79
C THR A 158 -13.78 -26.52 11.61
N PRO A 159 -14.89 -27.16 12.01
CA PRO A 159 -16.20 -26.50 12.02
C PRO A 159 -16.25 -25.23 12.88
N ALA A 160 -15.32 -25.07 13.84
CA ALA A 160 -15.18 -23.87 14.64
C ALA A 160 -14.51 -22.70 13.90
N GLY A 161 -13.88 -22.97 12.75
CA GLY A 161 -13.13 -21.99 11.94
C GLY A 161 -11.62 -21.99 12.20
N ASP A 162 -11.10 -22.97 12.95
CA ASP A 162 -9.67 -23.02 13.28
C ASP A 162 -8.88 -23.73 12.16
N GLY A 163 -7.90 -23.04 11.58
CA GLY A 163 -7.02 -23.59 10.53
C GLY A 163 -5.97 -24.55 11.09
N PHE A 164 -5.77 -25.69 10.41
CA PHE A 164 -4.79 -26.71 10.83
C PHE A 164 -4.04 -27.38 9.67
N PHE A 165 -4.39 -27.04 8.43
CA PHE A 165 -3.69 -27.45 7.22
C PHE A 165 -3.73 -26.29 6.24
N ALA A 166 -2.63 -26.03 5.55
CA ALA A 166 -2.54 -24.96 4.56
C ALA A 166 -1.59 -25.35 3.42
N GLY A 167 -1.79 -24.75 2.26
CA GLY A 167 -0.85 -24.74 1.16
C GLY A 167 -1.28 -23.77 0.08
N THR A 168 -0.44 -23.58 -0.93
CA THR A 168 -0.71 -22.68 -2.04
C THR A 168 -1.40 -23.44 -3.17
N TYR A 169 -0.74 -23.56 -4.32
CA TYR A 169 -1.22 -24.33 -5.46
C TYR A 169 -1.19 -25.84 -5.16
N PHE A 170 -2.28 -26.54 -5.48
CA PHE A 170 -2.35 -28.01 -5.44
C PHE A 170 -2.84 -28.54 -6.79
N PRO A 171 -2.04 -29.37 -7.49
CA PRO A 171 -2.52 -30.10 -8.65
C PRO A 171 -3.73 -30.98 -8.28
N LYS A 172 -4.67 -31.16 -9.23
CA LYS A 172 -5.94 -31.89 -9.05
C LYS A 172 -5.81 -33.19 -8.24
N ASN A 173 -4.92 -34.09 -8.65
CA ASN A 173 -4.79 -35.42 -8.01
C ASN A 173 -4.24 -35.32 -6.58
N THR A 174 -3.31 -34.39 -6.35
CA THR A 174 -2.76 -34.09 -5.03
C THR A 174 -3.85 -33.51 -4.12
N LEU A 175 -4.66 -32.58 -4.64
CA LEU A 175 -5.79 -32.00 -3.91
C LEU A 175 -6.79 -33.08 -3.45
N ILE A 176 -7.23 -33.96 -4.37
CA ILE A 176 -8.14 -35.07 -4.04
C ILE A 176 -7.55 -35.97 -2.94
N THR A 177 -6.26 -36.31 -3.06
CA THR A 177 -5.57 -37.18 -2.11
C THR A 177 -5.51 -36.53 -0.72
N ASN A 178 -5.13 -35.26 -0.66
CA ASN A 178 -5.08 -34.49 0.57
C ASN A 178 -6.46 -34.37 1.22
N LEU A 179 -7.51 -34.03 0.46
CA LEU A 179 -8.87 -33.89 0.97
C LEU A 179 -9.40 -35.21 1.57
N LYS A 180 -9.19 -36.34 0.90
CA LYS A 180 -9.56 -37.67 1.42
C LYS A 180 -8.78 -38.01 2.69
N HIS A 181 -7.49 -37.70 2.73
CA HIS A 181 -6.67 -37.94 3.91
C HIS A 181 -7.14 -37.12 5.12
N LEU A 182 -7.40 -35.83 4.93
CA LEU A 182 -7.88 -34.92 5.98
C LEU A 182 -9.27 -35.33 6.49
N GLN A 183 -10.16 -35.77 5.60
CA GLN A 183 -11.46 -36.32 5.98
C GLN A 183 -11.32 -37.59 6.84
N ASN A 184 -10.42 -38.49 6.49
CA ASN A 184 -10.13 -39.68 7.31
C ASN A 184 -9.58 -39.31 8.70
N ILE A 185 -8.68 -38.32 8.78
CA ILE A 185 -8.18 -37.83 10.08
C ILE A 185 -9.33 -37.23 10.90
N TRP A 186 -10.21 -36.43 10.28
CA TRP A 186 -11.36 -35.86 10.97
C TRP A 186 -12.38 -36.90 11.45
N GLN A 187 -12.53 -38.02 10.75
CA GLN A 187 -13.46 -39.06 11.15
C GLN A 187 -12.90 -39.96 12.25
N TYR A 188 -11.60 -40.31 12.18
CA TYR A 188 -11.02 -41.36 13.03
C TYR A 188 -9.94 -40.89 14.00
N LYS A 189 -9.39 -39.68 13.83
CA LYS A 189 -8.22 -39.18 14.58
C LYS A 189 -8.33 -37.69 14.95
N GLN A 190 -9.51 -37.21 15.34
CA GLN A 190 -9.77 -35.78 15.68
C GLN A 190 -8.78 -35.20 16.70
N ASN A 191 -8.30 -36.02 17.65
CA ASN A 191 -7.33 -35.60 18.65
C ASN A 191 -6.03 -35.04 18.05
N LEU A 192 -5.62 -35.51 16.86
CA LEU A 192 -4.44 -34.95 16.16
C LEU A 192 -4.71 -33.53 15.67
N ILE A 193 -5.89 -33.28 15.10
CA ILE A 193 -6.30 -31.96 14.63
C ILE A 193 -6.39 -30.98 15.80
N THR A 194 -7.00 -31.39 16.91
CA THR A 194 -7.12 -30.54 18.11
C THR A 194 -5.75 -30.13 18.67
N LYS A 195 -4.75 -31.03 18.65
CA LYS A 195 -3.38 -30.72 19.06
C LYS A 195 -2.73 -29.68 18.14
N THR A 196 -2.85 -29.83 16.82
CA THR A 196 -2.34 -28.86 15.84
C THR A 196 -3.03 -27.50 15.98
N VAL A 197 -4.35 -27.48 16.15
CA VAL A 197 -5.10 -26.24 16.39
C VAL A 197 -4.61 -25.54 17.66
N ALA A 198 -4.40 -26.28 18.74
CA ALA A 198 -3.90 -25.72 19.98
C ALA A 198 -2.50 -25.09 19.81
N SER A 199 -1.58 -25.76 19.09
CA SER A 199 -0.24 -25.21 18.84
C SER A 199 -0.30 -23.96 17.95
N VAL A 200 -1.12 -23.96 16.90
CA VAL A 200 -1.30 -22.78 16.03
C VAL A 200 -1.88 -21.61 16.82
N LYS A 201 -2.90 -21.84 17.67
CA LYS A 201 -3.48 -20.79 18.51
C LYS A 201 -2.45 -20.20 19.48
N VAL A 202 -1.63 -21.03 20.12
CA VAL A 202 -0.57 -20.56 21.01
C VAL A 202 0.43 -19.70 20.23
N ALA A 203 0.88 -20.15 19.06
CA ALA A 203 1.82 -19.42 18.22
C ALA A 203 1.26 -18.07 17.71
N LEU A 204 -0.02 -18.04 17.30
CA LEU A 204 -0.70 -16.79 16.91
C LEU A 204 -0.88 -15.82 18.08
N LEU A 205 -1.04 -16.35 19.29
CA LEU A 205 -1.20 -15.57 20.52
C LEU A 205 0.13 -15.19 21.16
N GLU A 206 1.29 -15.66 20.66
CA GLU A 206 2.59 -15.37 21.27
C GLU A 206 2.79 -13.85 21.39
N LYS A 207 2.56 -13.38 22.61
CA LYS A 207 2.76 -12.01 23.00
C LYS A 207 4.25 -11.82 23.17
N THR A 208 4.85 -10.95 22.36
CA THR A 208 6.07 -10.26 22.79
C THR A 208 5.68 -9.28 23.90
N ALA A 209 5.48 -9.79 25.12
CA ALA A 209 5.11 -9.02 26.30
C ALA A 209 6.28 -8.19 26.85
N SER A 210 7.49 -8.40 26.33
CA SER A 210 8.64 -7.56 26.62
C SER A 210 8.63 -6.33 25.72
N THR A 211 8.70 -5.14 26.32
CA THR A 211 9.00 -3.88 25.63
C THR A 211 10.51 -3.66 25.61
N THR A 212 11.05 -3.20 24.49
CA THR A 212 12.48 -2.91 24.36
C THR A 212 12.68 -1.43 24.02
N LYS A 213 13.69 -0.78 24.62
CA LYS A 213 14.06 0.59 24.22
C LYS A 213 14.68 0.55 22.83
N LEU A 214 14.07 1.26 21.88
CA LEU A 214 14.61 1.38 20.53
C LEU A 214 15.79 2.37 20.51
N PRO A 215 16.89 2.05 19.79
CA PRO A 215 18.04 2.94 19.68
C PRO A 215 17.74 4.13 18.74
N GLN A 216 18.39 5.27 18.97
CA GLN A 216 18.18 6.46 18.13
C GLN A 216 18.63 6.27 16.67
N ASN A 217 19.64 5.42 16.44
CA ASN A 217 20.16 5.05 15.11
C ASN A 217 19.46 3.82 14.50
N LEU A 218 18.21 3.52 14.93
CA LEU A 218 17.45 2.35 14.46
C LEU A 218 17.36 2.26 12.93
N GLN A 219 17.17 3.38 12.22
CA GLN A 219 17.10 3.39 10.76
C GLN A 219 18.45 3.01 10.12
N SER A 220 19.56 3.49 10.67
CA SER A 220 20.89 3.09 10.21
C SER A 220 21.14 1.60 10.39
N LEU A 221 20.70 1.01 11.51
CA LEU A 221 20.75 -0.44 11.75
C LEU A 221 19.86 -1.21 10.76
N ALA A 222 18.65 -0.72 10.51
CA ALA A 222 17.72 -1.30 9.54
C ALA A 222 18.31 -1.32 8.12
N VAL A 223 18.93 -0.22 7.70
CA VAL A 223 19.60 -0.12 6.40
C VAL A 223 20.82 -1.03 6.32
N GLN A 224 21.60 -1.15 7.38
CA GLN A 224 22.71 -2.11 7.44
C GLN A 224 22.23 -3.55 7.28
N ASN A 225 21.13 -3.94 7.96
CA ASN A 225 20.55 -5.28 7.80
C ASN A 225 19.99 -5.51 6.39
N LEU A 226 19.31 -4.52 5.82
CA LEU A 226 18.76 -4.61 4.46
C LEU A 226 19.86 -4.81 3.40
N ARG A 227 20.99 -4.11 3.55
CA ARG A 227 22.12 -4.21 2.62
C ARG A 227 22.74 -5.61 2.58
N GLN A 228 22.57 -6.42 3.63
CA GLN A 228 23.10 -7.80 3.65
C GLN A 228 22.38 -8.73 2.66
N THR A 229 21.19 -8.34 2.19
CA THR A 229 20.42 -9.09 1.20
C THR A 229 20.44 -8.39 -0.16
N PHE A 230 21.26 -7.36 -0.36
CA PHE A 230 21.32 -6.62 -1.61
C PHE A 230 21.96 -7.46 -2.71
N ASP A 231 21.31 -7.52 -3.85
CA ASP A 231 21.86 -8.10 -5.07
C ASP A 231 22.73 -7.06 -5.78
N GLU A 232 24.05 -7.23 -5.72
CA GLU A 232 25.00 -6.28 -6.29
C GLU A 232 25.03 -6.26 -7.83
N PHE A 233 24.54 -7.32 -8.47
CA PHE A 233 24.56 -7.46 -9.93
C PHE A 233 23.29 -6.86 -10.55
N ASP A 234 22.14 -7.34 -10.09
CA ASP A 234 20.85 -6.97 -10.68
C ASP A 234 20.04 -5.99 -9.82
N GLY A 235 20.56 -5.58 -8.66
CA GLY A 235 19.87 -4.66 -7.74
C GLY A 235 18.65 -5.30 -7.06
N GLY A 236 18.09 -4.68 -6.03
CA GLY A 236 17.00 -5.28 -5.24
C GLY A 236 17.49 -6.12 -4.07
N PHE A 237 16.57 -6.88 -3.47
CA PHE A 237 16.84 -7.58 -2.22
C PHE A 237 16.34 -9.02 -2.27
N GLY A 238 17.21 -9.96 -1.88
CA GLY A 238 16.92 -11.39 -1.88
C GLY A 238 16.96 -12.02 -3.28
N ASP A 239 16.56 -13.29 -3.33
CA ASP A 239 16.52 -14.10 -4.55
C ASP A 239 15.14 -14.04 -5.23
N ALA A 240 15.08 -14.56 -6.46
CA ALA A 240 13.85 -14.74 -7.23
C ALA A 240 12.81 -15.62 -6.48
N PRO A 241 11.50 -15.31 -6.62
CA PRO A 241 10.93 -14.17 -7.35
C PRO A 241 11.21 -12.82 -6.66
N LYS A 242 11.58 -11.79 -7.44
CA LYS A 242 12.00 -10.48 -6.91
C LYS A 242 10.85 -9.47 -6.86
N PHE A 243 10.62 -8.96 -5.65
CA PHE A 243 9.65 -7.91 -5.36
C PHE A 243 10.33 -6.54 -5.19
N PRO A 244 9.65 -5.42 -5.50
CA PRO A 244 10.28 -4.10 -5.45
C PRO A 244 10.67 -3.59 -4.05
N HIS A 245 10.06 -4.10 -2.98
CA HIS A 245 10.35 -3.69 -1.59
C HIS A 245 10.27 -2.17 -1.34
N GLU A 246 9.14 -1.56 -1.73
CA GLU A 246 8.95 -0.11 -1.77
C GLU A 246 9.13 0.57 -0.40
N ALA A 247 8.69 -0.07 0.69
CA ALA A 247 8.83 0.45 2.05
C ALA A 247 10.31 0.57 2.44
N GLN A 248 11.10 -0.47 2.14
CA GLN A 248 12.53 -0.56 2.39
C GLN A 248 13.30 0.46 1.55
N LEU A 249 12.93 0.63 0.27
CA LEU A 249 13.52 1.65 -0.61
C LEU A 249 13.26 3.07 -0.08
N LEU A 250 12.05 3.38 0.37
CA LEU A 250 11.74 4.70 0.96
C LEU A 250 12.52 4.97 2.26
N MET A 251 12.70 3.95 3.10
CA MET A 251 13.55 4.05 4.29
C MET A 251 15.02 4.26 3.92
N LEU A 252 15.53 3.57 2.91
CA LEU A 252 16.90 3.69 2.43
C LEU A 252 17.15 5.07 1.81
N ILE A 253 16.22 5.59 0.99
CA ILE A 253 16.29 6.95 0.42
C ILE A 253 16.31 8.00 1.53
N ASP A 254 15.44 7.89 2.54
CA ASP A 254 15.43 8.82 3.68
C ASP A 254 16.77 8.79 4.45
N GLU A 255 17.33 7.60 4.69
CA GLU A 255 18.63 7.45 5.37
C GLU A 255 19.80 7.95 4.52
N GLN A 256 19.72 7.86 3.19
CA GLN A 256 20.70 8.43 2.28
C GLN A 256 20.65 9.96 2.27
N MET A 257 19.44 10.55 2.33
CA MET A 257 19.30 12.01 2.44
C MET A 257 19.87 12.55 3.74
N ARG A 258 19.72 11.82 4.85
CA ARG A 258 20.23 12.23 6.17
C ARG A 258 21.73 12.03 6.34
N ARG A 259 22.25 10.91 5.85
CA ARG A 259 23.65 10.50 6.04
C ARG A 259 24.21 9.99 4.71
N PRO A 260 24.58 10.85 3.77
CA PRO A 260 25.02 10.39 2.45
C PRO A 260 26.20 9.42 2.52
N SER A 261 26.14 8.33 1.76
CA SER A 261 27.30 7.50 1.43
C SER A 261 27.18 6.95 0.01
N ASP A 262 28.33 6.72 -0.64
CA ASP A 262 28.37 6.20 -2.01
C ASP A 262 27.79 4.78 -2.08
N ASP A 263 28.09 3.94 -1.09
CA ASP A 263 27.50 2.60 -0.96
C ASP A 263 25.97 2.61 -0.98
N LYS A 264 25.34 3.48 -0.19
CA LYS A 264 23.88 3.54 -0.08
C LYS A 264 23.27 4.12 -1.35
N LEU A 265 23.93 5.12 -1.94
CA LEU A 265 23.52 5.65 -3.22
C LEU A 265 23.55 4.56 -4.29
N SER A 266 24.62 3.77 -4.36
CA SER A 266 24.77 2.64 -5.27
C SER A 266 23.64 1.63 -5.13
N VAL A 267 23.31 1.21 -3.89
CA VAL A 267 22.18 0.29 -3.64
C VAL A 267 20.86 0.86 -4.19
N ILE A 268 20.58 2.15 -3.94
CA ILE A 268 19.38 2.82 -4.45
C ILE A 268 19.40 2.86 -5.98
N THR A 269 20.49 3.35 -6.57
CA THR A 269 20.54 3.60 -8.01
C THR A 269 20.56 2.31 -8.79
N THR A 270 21.34 1.30 -8.40
CA THR A 270 21.37 -0.01 -9.06
C THR A 270 19.98 -0.65 -9.01
N THR A 271 19.32 -0.67 -7.84
CA THR A 271 17.97 -1.26 -7.72
C THR A 271 16.94 -0.55 -8.61
N LEU A 272 16.90 0.78 -8.59
CA LEU A 272 15.94 1.55 -9.38
C LEU A 272 16.26 1.53 -10.88
N ASP A 273 17.53 1.55 -11.24
CA ASP A 273 17.96 1.49 -12.64
C ASP A 273 17.61 0.12 -13.22
N SER A 274 17.89 -0.98 -12.49
CA SER A 274 17.55 -2.34 -12.91
C SER A 274 16.05 -2.56 -13.07
N MET A 275 15.24 -2.11 -12.11
CA MET A 275 13.77 -2.21 -12.23
C MET A 275 13.24 -1.35 -13.39
N ALA A 276 13.78 -0.16 -13.62
CA ALA A 276 13.39 0.70 -14.74
C ALA A 276 13.88 0.19 -16.10
N SER A 277 14.98 -0.59 -16.12
CA SER A 277 15.55 -1.17 -17.33
C SER A 277 15.00 -2.54 -17.68
N GLY A 278 14.51 -3.29 -16.70
CA GLY A 278 13.97 -4.65 -16.85
C GLY A 278 12.51 -4.68 -17.32
N GLY A 279 12.01 -5.90 -17.55
CA GLY A 279 10.66 -6.15 -18.03
C GLY A 279 9.56 -5.92 -17.00
N ILE A 280 9.89 -5.75 -15.71
CA ILE A 280 8.90 -5.35 -14.69
C ILE A 280 8.34 -3.94 -14.94
N TYR A 281 9.08 -3.07 -15.61
CA TYR A 281 8.58 -1.76 -16.04
C TYR A 281 8.08 -1.84 -17.48
N ASP A 282 6.79 -1.60 -17.71
CA ASP A 282 6.23 -1.57 -19.06
C ASP A 282 6.71 -0.29 -19.76
N VAL A 283 7.78 -0.40 -20.54
CA VAL A 283 8.34 0.76 -21.25
C VAL A 283 7.38 1.34 -22.30
N VAL A 284 6.46 0.54 -22.86
CA VAL A 284 5.56 0.96 -23.94
C VAL A 284 4.36 1.73 -23.38
N GLY A 285 3.74 1.25 -22.31
CA GLY A 285 2.55 1.88 -21.70
C GLY A 285 2.82 2.66 -20.42
N GLY A 286 3.98 2.47 -19.80
CA GLY A 286 4.23 2.89 -18.43
C GLY A 286 3.56 1.98 -17.39
N GLY A 287 3.84 2.30 -16.13
CA GLY A 287 3.44 1.48 -15.00
C GLY A 287 4.34 0.26 -14.80
N PHE A 288 4.17 -0.37 -13.64
CA PHE A 288 4.95 -1.52 -13.21
C PHE A 288 4.08 -2.77 -13.10
N HIS A 289 4.60 -3.88 -13.57
CA HIS A 289 4.14 -5.20 -13.21
C HIS A 289 4.49 -5.50 -11.74
N ARG A 290 3.81 -6.49 -11.14
CA ARG A 290 3.83 -6.68 -9.69
C ARG A 290 5.20 -7.12 -9.16
N TYR A 291 5.85 -8.06 -9.83
CA TYR A 291 7.16 -8.62 -9.47
C TYR A 291 7.79 -9.34 -10.66
N ALA A 292 9.08 -9.67 -10.56
CA ALA A 292 9.79 -10.47 -11.55
C ALA A 292 9.98 -11.92 -11.09
N THR A 293 9.89 -12.87 -12.01
CA THR A 293 10.12 -14.30 -11.75
C THR A 293 11.58 -14.67 -11.68
N ASP A 294 12.46 -13.82 -12.21
CA ASP A 294 13.90 -14.00 -12.28
C ASP A 294 14.66 -12.93 -11.47
N ASN A 295 15.98 -13.12 -11.35
CA ASN A 295 16.83 -12.20 -10.61
C ASN A 295 17.13 -10.90 -11.38
N ALA A 296 17.13 -10.93 -12.71
CA ALA A 296 17.52 -9.82 -13.57
C ALA A 296 16.37 -8.85 -13.89
N TRP A 297 15.20 -9.03 -13.25
CA TRP A 297 14.00 -8.23 -13.46
C TRP A 297 13.42 -8.33 -14.89
N LEU A 298 13.76 -9.37 -15.64
CA LEU A 298 13.44 -9.48 -17.06
C LEU A 298 12.02 -9.99 -17.32
N PHE A 299 11.58 -10.98 -16.56
CA PHE A 299 10.34 -11.71 -16.79
C PHE A 299 9.31 -11.36 -15.72
N PRO A 300 8.39 -10.41 -16.00
CA PRO A 300 7.38 -10.03 -15.04
C PRO A 300 6.34 -11.14 -14.86
N HIS A 301 5.72 -11.16 -13.69
CA HIS A 301 4.30 -11.54 -13.64
C HIS A 301 3.49 -10.33 -14.08
N PHE A 302 2.80 -10.46 -15.22
CA PHE A 302 2.29 -9.32 -15.99
C PHE A 302 1.14 -8.54 -15.35
N GLU A 303 0.67 -8.98 -14.19
CA GLU A 303 -0.30 -8.26 -13.37
C GLU A 303 0.21 -6.85 -12.99
N LYS A 304 -0.67 -5.84 -13.08
CA LYS A 304 -0.39 -4.48 -12.60
C LYS A 304 -1.34 -4.07 -11.48
N MET A 305 -0.79 -3.85 -10.29
CA MET A 305 -1.57 -3.45 -9.11
C MET A 305 -1.52 -1.94 -8.87
N LEU A 306 -2.65 -1.34 -8.48
CA LEU A 306 -2.73 0.08 -8.14
C LEU A 306 -1.77 0.44 -6.99
N TYR A 307 -1.65 -0.42 -5.97
CA TYR A 307 -0.74 -0.16 -4.85
C TYR A 307 0.74 -0.20 -5.26
N ASN A 308 1.14 -1.03 -6.24
CA ASN A 308 2.51 -0.98 -6.76
C ASN A 308 2.72 0.33 -7.54
N GLN A 309 1.75 0.76 -8.35
CA GLN A 309 1.85 2.04 -9.07
C GLN A 309 2.02 3.20 -8.10
N ALA A 310 1.20 3.26 -7.04
CA ALA A 310 1.24 4.29 -6.03
C ALA A 310 2.60 4.33 -5.30
N GLN A 311 3.05 3.17 -4.81
CA GLN A 311 4.27 3.09 -3.99
C GLN A 311 5.53 3.29 -4.83
N LEU A 312 5.60 2.73 -6.05
CA LEU A 312 6.75 2.93 -6.93
C LEU A 312 6.81 4.36 -7.48
N ALA A 313 5.69 4.97 -7.87
CA ALA A 313 5.67 6.38 -8.23
C ALA A 313 6.20 7.26 -7.08
N LEU A 314 5.85 6.94 -5.83
CA LEU A 314 6.37 7.61 -4.64
C LEU A 314 7.87 7.37 -4.46
N VAL A 315 8.37 6.14 -4.61
CA VAL A 315 9.80 5.79 -4.55
C VAL A 315 10.59 6.57 -5.61
N TYR A 316 10.21 6.50 -6.88
CA TYR A 316 10.90 7.19 -7.97
C TYR A 316 10.81 8.72 -7.84
N SER A 317 9.71 9.25 -7.30
CA SER A 317 9.60 10.68 -7.02
C SER A 317 10.61 11.14 -5.95
N LYS A 318 10.78 10.34 -4.89
CA LYS A 318 11.76 10.61 -3.83
C LYS A 318 13.19 10.37 -4.30
N ALA A 319 13.43 9.35 -5.12
CA ALA A 319 14.72 9.11 -5.74
C ALA A 319 15.11 10.24 -6.71
N TYR A 320 14.16 10.80 -7.46
CA TYR A 320 14.39 11.99 -8.28
C TYR A 320 14.73 13.21 -7.42
N GLN A 321 14.06 13.40 -6.28
CA GLN A 321 14.40 14.47 -5.33
C GLN A 321 15.83 14.32 -4.81
N LEU A 322 16.26 13.09 -4.53
CA LEU A 322 17.61 12.75 -4.08
C LEU A 322 18.69 12.96 -5.16
N THR A 323 18.46 12.43 -6.37
CA THR A 323 19.52 12.28 -7.39
C THR A 323 19.44 13.30 -8.53
N ARG A 324 18.25 13.89 -8.75
CA ARG A 324 17.89 14.65 -9.94
C ARG A 324 18.05 13.88 -11.26
N LYS A 325 18.20 12.55 -11.24
CA LYS A 325 18.35 11.71 -12.45
C LYS A 325 17.09 11.82 -13.33
N PRO A 326 17.18 12.31 -14.59
CA PRO A 326 16.01 12.50 -15.45
C PRO A 326 15.18 11.24 -15.67
N LEU A 327 15.82 10.06 -15.67
CA LEU A 327 15.16 8.76 -15.69
C LEU A 327 14.10 8.62 -14.59
N TYR A 328 14.44 8.89 -13.33
CA TYR A 328 13.50 8.71 -12.21
C TYR A 328 12.29 9.65 -12.29
N ARG A 329 12.49 10.87 -12.80
CA ARG A 329 11.38 11.76 -13.14
C ARG A 329 10.50 11.18 -14.25
N ARG A 330 11.09 10.63 -15.30
CA ARG A 330 10.37 10.00 -16.42
C ARG A 330 9.53 8.82 -15.91
N ILE A 331 10.14 7.89 -15.16
CA ILE A 331 9.47 6.71 -14.60
C ILE A 331 8.31 7.11 -13.68
N ALA A 332 8.55 8.00 -12.71
CA ALA A 332 7.48 8.47 -11.81
C ALA A 332 6.31 9.09 -12.58
N LYS A 333 6.58 9.89 -13.62
CA LYS A 333 5.54 10.48 -14.46
C LYS A 333 4.78 9.44 -15.26
N GLN A 334 5.47 8.54 -15.94
CA GLN A 334 4.82 7.54 -16.79
C GLN A 334 4.01 6.52 -15.99
N THR A 335 4.43 6.18 -14.77
CA THR A 335 3.62 5.36 -13.85
C THR A 335 2.33 6.06 -13.44
N LEU A 336 2.38 7.35 -13.10
CA LEU A 336 1.18 8.11 -12.72
C LEU A 336 0.28 8.44 -13.93
N ASP A 337 0.86 8.70 -15.09
CA ASP A 337 0.12 8.94 -16.32
C ASP A 337 -0.54 7.66 -16.85
N TYR A 338 0.06 6.49 -16.62
CA TYR A 338 -0.57 5.19 -16.85
C TYR A 338 -1.86 5.04 -16.02
N VAL A 339 -1.81 5.25 -14.69
CA VAL A 339 -3.02 5.07 -13.86
C VAL A 339 -4.12 6.07 -14.21
N ILE A 340 -3.77 7.32 -14.57
CA ILE A 340 -4.73 8.33 -15.04
C ILE A 340 -5.38 7.88 -16.35
N ARG A 341 -4.58 7.36 -17.28
CA ARG A 341 -5.06 6.99 -18.62
C ARG A 341 -5.87 5.70 -18.63
N GLU A 342 -5.48 4.69 -17.86
CA GLU A 342 -5.99 3.31 -18.01
C GLU A 342 -6.82 2.81 -16.83
N MET A 343 -6.72 3.44 -15.65
CA MET A 343 -7.36 2.93 -14.43
C MET A 343 -8.38 3.91 -13.81
N GLN A 344 -8.58 5.10 -14.38
CA GLN A 344 -9.41 6.13 -13.76
C GLN A 344 -10.90 6.01 -14.13
N ASN A 345 -11.78 6.00 -13.13
CA ASN A 345 -13.22 6.18 -13.25
C ASN A 345 -13.82 6.80 -11.97
N GLY A 346 -13.80 8.13 -11.88
CA GLY A 346 -14.04 8.84 -10.61
C GLY A 346 -12.87 8.67 -9.64
N GLY A 347 -12.74 7.47 -9.07
CA GLY A 347 -11.54 6.95 -8.40
C GLY A 347 -10.66 6.16 -9.36
N PHE A 348 -9.85 5.24 -8.82
CA PHE A 348 -8.97 4.37 -9.61
C PHE A 348 -9.22 2.90 -9.31
N TYR A 349 -9.26 2.10 -10.37
CA TYR A 349 -9.45 0.65 -10.35
C TYR A 349 -8.27 -0.10 -9.72
N SER A 350 -8.52 -1.30 -9.22
CA SER A 350 -7.58 -2.01 -8.33
C SER A 350 -6.42 -2.64 -9.08
N ALA A 351 -6.68 -3.27 -10.21
CA ALA A 351 -5.68 -4.06 -10.92
C ALA A 351 -6.00 -4.26 -12.40
N THR A 352 -4.97 -4.63 -13.16
CA THR A 352 -5.07 -5.17 -14.51
C THR A 352 -4.48 -6.58 -14.51
N ASP A 353 -5.20 -7.52 -15.11
CA ASP A 353 -4.86 -8.95 -15.14
C ASP A 353 -3.50 -9.22 -15.80
N ALA A 354 -2.90 -10.34 -15.42
CA ALA A 354 -1.71 -10.87 -16.10
C ALA A 354 -2.09 -11.51 -17.44
N ASP A 355 -3.29 -12.09 -17.52
CA ASP A 355 -3.76 -12.87 -18.67
C ASP A 355 -4.55 -12.00 -19.67
N SER A 356 -4.34 -12.25 -20.96
CA SER A 356 -5.14 -11.72 -22.07
C SER A 356 -5.32 -12.83 -23.11
N ASP A 357 -6.56 -13.05 -23.57
CA ASP A 357 -6.92 -14.20 -24.43
C ASP A 357 -6.58 -15.57 -23.82
N GLY A 358 -6.57 -15.67 -22.48
CA GLY A 358 -6.28 -16.91 -21.76
C GLY A 358 -4.78 -17.25 -21.63
N GLU A 359 -3.89 -16.37 -22.11
CA GLU A 359 -2.44 -16.54 -22.01
C GLU A 359 -1.81 -15.39 -21.18
N GLU A 360 -0.88 -15.72 -20.28
CA GLU A 360 -0.18 -14.74 -19.45
C GLU A 360 0.74 -13.86 -20.33
N GLY A 361 0.58 -12.54 -20.24
CA GLY A 361 1.51 -11.59 -20.87
C GLY A 361 1.31 -11.31 -22.36
N LEU A 362 0.40 -11.99 -23.06
CA LEU A 362 0.21 -11.87 -24.52
C LEU A 362 0.00 -10.41 -24.99
N PHE A 363 -0.70 -9.60 -24.21
CA PHE A 363 -0.88 -8.17 -24.49
C PHE A 363 0.45 -7.39 -24.52
N PHE A 364 1.45 -7.79 -23.72
CA PHE A 364 2.67 -7.04 -23.45
C PHE A 364 3.88 -7.48 -24.29
N ILE A 365 3.91 -8.73 -24.74
CA ILE A 365 5.03 -9.32 -25.49
C ILE A 365 4.96 -9.03 -27.00
N TRP A 366 6.10 -9.08 -27.68
CA TRP A 366 6.22 -8.69 -29.10
C TRP A 366 7.00 -9.70 -29.92
N ASP A 367 6.64 -9.84 -31.20
CA ASP A 367 7.46 -10.54 -32.20
C ASP A 367 8.38 -9.56 -32.96
N ILE A 368 9.54 -10.04 -33.42
CA ILE A 368 10.50 -9.21 -34.18
C ILE A 368 9.91 -8.72 -35.51
N GLN A 369 9.14 -9.55 -36.23
CA GLN A 369 8.53 -9.14 -37.49
C GLN A 369 7.44 -8.11 -37.25
N GLU A 370 6.67 -8.25 -36.17
CA GLU A 370 5.71 -7.24 -35.74
C GLU A 370 6.42 -5.91 -35.44
N LEU A 371 7.49 -5.90 -34.65
CA LEU A 371 8.25 -4.70 -34.34
C LEU A 371 8.79 -4.02 -35.61
N LYS A 372 9.31 -4.80 -36.57
CA LYS A 372 9.77 -4.29 -37.87
C LYS A 372 8.63 -3.70 -38.70
N ALA A 373 7.45 -4.33 -38.69
CA ALA A 373 6.29 -3.84 -39.42
C ALA A 373 5.79 -2.50 -38.85
N VAL A 374 5.76 -2.36 -37.53
CA VAL A 374 5.28 -1.13 -36.86
C VAL A 374 6.29 0.02 -36.97
N LEU A 375 7.58 -0.27 -36.76
CA LEU A 375 8.62 0.77 -36.69
C LEU A 375 9.21 1.10 -38.07
N GLY A 376 9.16 0.19 -39.03
CA GLY A 376 9.75 0.39 -40.36
C GLY A 376 11.24 0.75 -40.26
N ALA A 377 11.64 1.86 -40.88
CA ALA A 377 13.02 2.35 -40.83
C ALA A 377 13.50 2.70 -39.41
N ASP A 378 12.59 3.05 -38.50
CA ASP A 378 12.93 3.38 -37.12
C ASP A 378 13.32 2.16 -36.28
N PHE A 379 13.10 0.94 -36.78
CA PHE A 379 13.49 -0.29 -36.08
C PHE A 379 14.99 -0.33 -35.78
N VAL A 380 15.83 0.19 -36.69
CA VAL A 380 17.29 0.25 -36.50
C VAL A 380 17.65 1.15 -35.31
N GLU A 381 16.97 2.29 -35.17
CA GLU A 381 17.17 3.19 -34.03
C GLU A 381 16.64 2.56 -32.73
N PHE A 382 15.49 1.88 -32.79
CA PHE A 382 14.92 1.16 -31.65
C PHE A 382 15.90 0.12 -31.06
N GLN A 383 16.58 -0.65 -31.92
CA GLN A 383 17.57 -1.66 -31.50
C GLN A 383 18.82 -1.09 -30.80
N ARG A 384 19.03 0.23 -30.88
CA ARG A 384 20.11 0.89 -30.12
C ARG A 384 19.77 1.04 -28.65
N TYR A 385 18.48 1.15 -28.31
CA TYR A 385 18.01 1.40 -26.95
C TYR A 385 17.52 0.13 -26.24
N PHE A 386 16.89 -0.79 -26.98
CA PHE A 386 16.24 -1.97 -26.43
C PHE A 386 16.95 -3.27 -26.80
N GLU A 387 16.87 -4.25 -25.90
CA GLU A 387 17.40 -5.59 -26.11
C GLU A 387 16.33 -6.49 -26.75
N LEU A 388 16.74 -7.25 -27.78
CA LEU A 388 15.88 -8.13 -28.57
C LEU A 388 16.64 -9.41 -28.98
N SER A 389 17.57 -9.86 -28.14
CA SER A 389 18.35 -11.08 -28.38
C SER A 389 17.61 -12.33 -27.91
N SER A 390 17.87 -13.46 -28.56
CA SER A 390 17.25 -14.76 -28.21
C SER A 390 17.53 -15.22 -26.78
N THR A 391 18.53 -14.64 -26.10
CA THR A 391 18.82 -14.94 -24.68
C THR A 391 17.87 -14.23 -23.70
N THR A 392 17.09 -13.26 -24.18
CA THR A 392 16.08 -12.51 -23.42
C THR A 392 14.65 -12.81 -23.88
N GLU A 393 14.50 -13.88 -24.67
CA GLU A 393 13.23 -14.32 -25.22
C GLU A 393 12.37 -14.98 -24.14
N PHE A 394 11.10 -14.57 -24.07
CA PHE A 394 10.06 -15.13 -23.21
C PHE A 394 9.06 -15.87 -24.09
N GLU A 395 8.97 -17.19 -23.97
CA GLU A 395 8.00 -18.02 -24.71
C GLU A 395 7.91 -17.71 -26.22
N ARG A 396 9.06 -17.55 -26.87
CA ARG A 396 9.21 -17.19 -28.30
C ARG A 396 8.85 -15.75 -28.68
N HIS A 397 8.72 -14.87 -27.69
CA HIS A 397 8.42 -13.46 -27.85
C HIS A 397 9.38 -12.60 -27.02
N PHE A 398 9.26 -11.27 -27.14
CA PHE A 398 10.11 -10.32 -26.43
C PHE A 398 9.30 -9.46 -25.46
N VAL A 399 9.76 -9.43 -24.20
CA VAL A 399 9.42 -8.36 -23.26
C VAL A 399 10.38 -7.21 -23.55
N ILE A 400 9.86 -6.08 -24.04
CA ILE A 400 10.71 -4.95 -24.42
C ILE A 400 11.34 -4.35 -23.15
N HIS A 401 12.66 -4.38 -23.07
CA HIS A 401 13.42 -3.85 -21.96
C HIS A 401 14.69 -3.14 -22.48
N PHE A 402 15.25 -2.23 -21.67
CA PHE A 402 16.41 -1.45 -22.09
C PHE A 402 17.67 -2.33 -22.14
N LYS A 403 18.51 -2.15 -23.17
CA LYS A 403 19.80 -2.84 -23.29
C LYS A 403 20.79 -2.38 -22.22
N ASN A 404 20.92 -1.05 -22.06
CA ASN A 404 21.71 -0.46 -20.99
C ASN A 404 21.21 0.97 -20.71
N ILE A 405 20.46 1.12 -19.63
CA ILE A 405 19.85 2.40 -19.24
C ILE A 405 20.88 3.46 -18.84
N ASN A 406 22.09 3.04 -18.43
CA ASN A 406 23.15 3.98 -18.03
C ASN A 406 23.80 4.69 -19.23
N ASN A 407 23.63 4.15 -20.45
CA ASN A 407 24.10 4.79 -21.67
C ASN A 407 23.11 5.83 -22.22
N ILE A 408 21.88 5.89 -21.69
CA ILE A 408 20.82 6.76 -22.19
C ILE A 408 20.92 8.15 -21.55
N GLN A 409 20.99 9.18 -22.39
CA GLN A 409 21.02 10.58 -21.95
C GLN A 409 19.63 11.20 -21.95
N ALA A 410 19.45 12.28 -21.19
CA ALA A 410 18.15 12.94 -21.08
C ALA A 410 17.50 13.33 -22.44
N PRO A 411 18.25 13.83 -23.45
CA PRO A 411 17.68 14.13 -24.77
C PRO A 411 17.21 12.90 -25.55
N ASP A 412 17.77 11.71 -25.28
CA ASP A 412 17.37 10.48 -25.97
C ASP A 412 15.94 10.08 -25.63
N PHE A 413 15.45 10.43 -24.43
CA PHE A 413 14.09 10.09 -24.01
C PHE A 413 13.03 10.65 -24.96
N ILE A 414 13.26 11.80 -25.60
CA ILE A 414 12.32 12.36 -26.58
C ILE A 414 12.16 11.43 -27.78
N LYS A 415 13.27 10.86 -28.27
CA LYS A 415 13.25 9.90 -29.38
C LYS A 415 12.66 8.57 -28.95
N ILE A 416 13.09 8.05 -27.80
CA ILE A 416 12.60 6.80 -27.22
C ILE A 416 11.07 6.87 -27.04
N ASP A 417 10.55 7.95 -26.46
CA ASP A 417 9.11 8.12 -26.23
C ASP A 417 8.33 8.17 -27.55
N ALA A 418 8.89 8.77 -28.61
CA ALA A 418 8.27 8.78 -29.94
C ALA A 418 8.20 7.37 -30.58
N LEU A 419 9.24 6.55 -30.40
CA LEU A 419 9.25 5.15 -30.87
C LEU A 419 8.21 4.30 -30.11
N LEU A 420 8.21 4.40 -28.78
CA LEU A 420 7.30 3.67 -27.90
C LEU A 420 5.84 4.07 -28.14
N ALA A 421 5.57 5.33 -28.49
CA ALA A 421 4.21 5.77 -28.84
C ALA A 421 3.65 5.04 -30.06
N LYS A 422 4.47 4.72 -31.07
CA LYS A 422 4.05 3.92 -32.23
C LYS A 422 3.65 2.50 -31.82
N LEU A 423 4.47 1.87 -30.98
CA LEU A 423 4.16 0.55 -30.42
C LEU A 423 2.89 0.59 -29.58
N TYR A 424 2.73 1.61 -28.74
CA TYR A 424 1.53 1.76 -27.90
C TYR A 424 0.25 1.93 -28.73
N GLN A 425 0.30 2.63 -29.87
CA GLN A 425 -0.84 2.76 -30.78
C GLN A 425 -1.29 1.40 -31.33
N VAL A 426 -0.36 0.55 -31.74
CA VAL A 426 -0.68 -0.80 -32.23
C VAL A 426 -1.13 -1.70 -31.09
N ARG A 427 -0.48 -1.63 -29.92
CA ARG A 427 -0.86 -2.45 -28.76
C ARG A 427 -2.30 -2.21 -28.30
N GLN A 428 -2.83 -1.00 -28.49
CA GLN A 428 -4.21 -0.67 -28.13
C GLN A 428 -5.28 -1.44 -28.92
N SER A 429 -4.95 -2.02 -30.08
CA SER A 429 -5.89 -2.85 -30.85
C SER A 429 -5.84 -4.33 -30.48
N ARG A 430 -4.96 -4.74 -29.58
CA ARG A 430 -4.91 -6.11 -29.04
C ARG A 430 -6.01 -6.33 -28.01
N GLU A 431 -6.37 -7.58 -27.77
CA GLU A 431 -7.24 -7.95 -26.66
C GLU A 431 -6.58 -7.53 -25.35
N LYS A 432 -7.30 -6.72 -24.54
CA LYS A 432 -6.74 -6.15 -23.32
C LYS A 432 -6.85 -7.15 -22.18
N PRO A 433 -5.88 -7.18 -21.25
CA PRO A 433 -6.06 -7.92 -20.01
C PRO A 433 -7.28 -7.39 -19.25
N LEU A 434 -7.95 -8.27 -18.51
CA LEU A 434 -9.13 -7.91 -17.74
C LEU A 434 -8.80 -6.77 -16.75
N LEU A 435 -9.62 -5.73 -16.74
CA LEU A 435 -9.52 -4.64 -15.77
C LEU A 435 -10.38 -4.98 -14.56
N ASP A 436 -9.74 -5.13 -13.41
CA ASP A 436 -10.44 -5.31 -12.15
C ASP A 436 -11.02 -3.97 -11.68
N ASN A 437 -12.30 -3.78 -11.97
CA ASN A 437 -12.99 -2.51 -11.83
C ASN A 437 -13.37 -2.15 -10.37
N LYS A 438 -12.84 -2.87 -9.37
CA LYS A 438 -13.03 -2.51 -7.96
C LYS A 438 -12.26 -1.22 -7.64
N ILE A 439 -12.92 -0.28 -6.97
CA ILE A 439 -12.24 0.88 -6.37
C ILE A 439 -12.12 0.61 -4.87
N LEU A 440 -10.87 0.43 -4.41
CA LEU A 440 -10.55 0.20 -3.00
C LEU A 440 -10.06 1.49 -2.35
N LEU A 441 -10.65 1.87 -1.22
CA LEU A 441 -10.30 3.09 -0.49
C LEU A 441 -8.83 3.08 -0.08
N SER A 442 -8.32 2.00 0.51
CA SER A 442 -6.92 1.90 0.94
C SER A 442 -5.92 2.12 -0.21
N TRP A 443 -6.14 1.53 -1.39
CA TRP A 443 -5.20 1.65 -2.51
C TRP A 443 -5.26 3.01 -3.19
N ASN A 444 -6.46 3.58 -3.31
CA ASN A 444 -6.65 4.94 -3.78
C ASN A 444 -6.04 5.97 -2.82
N ALA A 445 -6.08 5.72 -1.51
CA ALA A 445 -5.44 6.57 -0.53
C ALA A 445 -3.89 6.54 -0.62
N LEU A 446 -3.28 5.39 -0.92
CA LEU A 446 -1.84 5.33 -1.23
C LEU A 446 -1.51 6.15 -2.49
N LEU A 447 -2.36 6.05 -3.52
CA LEU A 447 -2.18 6.81 -4.76
C LEU A 447 -2.36 8.33 -4.55
N LEU A 448 -3.31 8.74 -3.72
CA LEU A 448 -3.49 10.13 -3.30
C LEU A 448 -2.17 10.73 -2.80
N LYS A 449 -1.49 10.01 -1.89
CA LYS A 449 -0.19 10.43 -1.38
C LYS A 449 0.87 10.51 -2.48
N ALA A 450 0.91 9.54 -3.39
CA ALA A 450 1.84 9.54 -4.51
C ALA A 450 1.65 10.77 -5.41
N PHE A 451 0.40 11.14 -5.75
CA PHE A 451 0.09 12.34 -6.52
C PHE A 451 0.50 13.64 -5.79
N VAL A 452 0.25 13.74 -4.49
CA VAL A 452 0.67 14.91 -3.70
C VAL A 452 2.20 15.07 -3.75
N VAL A 453 2.96 13.99 -3.58
CA VAL A 453 4.43 14.06 -3.65
C VAL A 453 4.91 14.38 -5.07
N ALA A 454 4.32 13.73 -6.08
CA ALA A 454 4.68 13.95 -7.48
C ALA A 454 4.29 15.34 -8.00
N SER A 455 3.41 16.09 -7.31
CA SER A 455 3.09 17.48 -7.67
C SER A 455 4.31 18.41 -7.73
N LYS A 456 5.40 18.05 -7.03
CA LYS A 456 6.69 18.75 -7.08
C LYS A 456 7.48 18.48 -8.38
N ILE A 457 7.15 17.41 -9.09
CA ILE A 457 7.72 17.04 -10.39
C ILE A 457 6.88 17.65 -11.52
N ASP A 458 5.56 17.63 -11.36
CA ASP A 458 4.60 18.16 -12.31
C ASP A 458 3.33 18.61 -11.58
N SER A 459 3.03 19.90 -11.66
CA SER A 459 1.94 20.53 -10.89
C SER A 459 0.55 19.95 -11.19
N LYS A 460 0.35 19.29 -12.35
CA LYS A 460 -0.94 18.68 -12.72
C LYS A 460 -1.43 17.66 -11.68
N TYR A 461 -0.51 16.94 -11.04
CA TYR A 461 -0.85 15.88 -10.10
C TYR A 461 -1.51 16.41 -8.82
N LEU A 462 -1.29 17.67 -8.44
CA LEU A 462 -1.97 18.24 -7.28
C LEU A 462 -3.49 18.33 -7.51
N LYS A 463 -3.91 18.70 -8.73
CA LYS A 463 -5.33 18.75 -9.08
C LYS A 463 -5.95 17.35 -9.11
N VAL A 464 -5.22 16.36 -9.63
CA VAL A 464 -5.65 14.95 -9.60
C VAL A 464 -5.80 14.46 -8.15
N ALA A 465 -4.84 14.78 -7.27
CA ALA A 465 -4.91 14.46 -5.85
C ALA A 465 -6.15 15.08 -5.17
N GLN A 466 -6.45 16.35 -5.43
CA GLN A 466 -7.63 17.02 -4.88
C GLN A 466 -8.92 16.35 -5.35
N ASN A 467 -9.05 16.09 -6.65
CA ASN A 467 -10.23 15.45 -7.21
C ASN A 467 -10.42 14.03 -6.65
N LEU A 468 -9.34 13.27 -6.48
CA LEU A 468 -9.38 11.94 -5.87
C LEU A 468 -9.80 12.00 -4.40
N ALA A 469 -9.22 12.90 -3.61
CA ALA A 469 -9.61 13.05 -2.21
C ALA A 469 -11.09 13.42 -2.07
N ASP A 470 -11.58 14.35 -2.89
CA ASP A 470 -13.00 14.75 -2.89
C ASP A 470 -13.91 13.58 -3.33
N PHE A 471 -13.55 12.83 -4.38
CA PHE A 471 -14.27 11.63 -4.78
C PHE A 471 -14.36 10.59 -3.65
N LEU A 472 -13.24 10.32 -2.96
CA LEU A 472 -13.23 9.35 -1.86
C LEU A 472 -14.09 9.82 -0.68
N LEU A 473 -14.07 11.11 -0.34
CA LEU A 473 -14.94 11.67 0.68
C LEU A 473 -16.41 11.54 0.28
N ASP A 474 -16.78 11.90 -0.95
CA ASP A 474 -18.17 11.92 -1.38
C ASP A 474 -18.76 10.51 -1.51
N ASN A 475 -17.96 9.51 -1.91
CA ASN A 475 -18.45 8.17 -2.26
C ASN A 475 -18.20 7.11 -1.18
N PHE A 476 -17.16 7.26 -0.36
CA PHE A 476 -16.79 6.27 0.66
C PHE A 476 -17.09 6.74 2.08
N TYR A 477 -17.33 8.04 2.30
CA TYR A 477 -17.63 8.57 3.61
C TYR A 477 -19.10 9.00 3.73
N GLN A 478 -19.91 8.18 4.40
CA GLN A 478 -21.30 8.50 4.74
C GLN A 478 -21.42 8.70 6.27
N GLN A 479 -22.02 7.75 6.99
CA GLN A 479 -22.00 7.71 8.46
C GLN A 479 -20.67 7.16 9.01
N SER A 480 -20.00 6.33 8.22
CA SER A 480 -18.69 5.74 8.47
C SER A 480 -18.00 5.46 7.14
N LEU A 481 -16.67 5.26 7.15
CA LEU A 481 -15.97 4.83 5.94
C LEU A 481 -16.44 3.45 5.48
N GLN A 482 -16.68 3.35 4.18
CA GLN A 482 -16.80 2.11 3.44
C GLN A 482 -15.48 1.79 2.73
N ARG A 483 -15.31 0.55 2.28
CA ARG A 483 -14.03 0.05 1.74
C ARG A 483 -13.99 -0.03 0.23
N VAL A 484 -15.06 -0.56 -0.38
CA VAL A 484 -15.03 -1.00 -1.77
C VAL A 484 -16.20 -0.41 -2.54
N GLN A 485 -15.95 0.06 -3.75
CA GLN A 485 -16.97 0.41 -4.72
C GLN A 485 -16.84 -0.50 -5.94
N ILE A 486 -17.96 -1.09 -6.36
CA ILE A 486 -18.06 -1.97 -7.53
C ILE A 486 -19.30 -1.53 -8.31
N GLU A 487 -19.16 -1.27 -9.61
CA GLU A 487 -20.28 -0.78 -10.46
C GLU A 487 -21.00 0.45 -9.85
N GLY A 488 -20.25 1.36 -9.23
CA GLY A 488 -20.79 2.55 -8.56
C GLY A 488 -21.43 2.31 -7.20
N GLN A 489 -21.57 1.05 -6.76
CA GLN A 489 -22.11 0.70 -5.45
C GLN A 489 -21.01 0.60 -4.42
N THR A 490 -20.96 1.57 -3.50
CA THR A 490 -20.06 1.53 -2.36
C THR A 490 -20.62 0.64 -1.26
N SER A 491 -19.83 -0.30 -0.76
CA SER A 491 -20.23 -1.26 0.26
C SER A 491 -19.06 -1.64 1.17
N GLN A 492 -19.37 -2.50 2.15
CA GLN A 492 -18.47 -3.07 3.14
C GLN A 492 -17.84 -2.04 4.08
N GLN A 493 -17.94 -2.29 5.38
CA GLN A 493 -17.29 -1.45 6.38
C GLN A 493 -15.78 -1.41 6.17
N ALA A 494 -15.22 -0.20 6.20
CA ALA A 494 -13.78 0.02 6.17
C ALA A 494 -13.08 -0.68 7.36
N ILE A 495 -11.88 -1.16 7.09
CA ILE A 495 -10.97 -1.72 8.10
C ILE A 495 -9.83 -0.73 8.38
N PHE A 496 -8.95 -1.04 9.31
CA PHE A 496 -8.01 -0.05 9.83
C PHE A 496 -7.07 0.55 8.75
N GLU A 497 -6.62 -0.24 7.78
CA GLU A 497 -5.73 0.26 6.72
C GLU A 497 -6.36 1.37 5.87
N ASP A 498 -7.67 1.32 5.65
CA ASP A 498 -8.41 2.33 4.89
C ASP A 498 -8.30 3.70 5.59
N TYR A 499 -8.47 3.70 6.91
CA TYR A 499 -8.30 4.90 7.73
C TYR A 499 -6.84 5.36 7.74
N ALA A 500 -5.89 4.45 7.98
CA ALA A 500 -4.49 4.79 8.13
C ALA A 500 -3.91 5.46 6.88
N TYR A 501 -4.17 4.90 5.69
CA TYR A 501 -3.65 5.47 4.44
C TYR A 501 -4.40 6.73 4.05
N PHE A 502 -5.72 6.79 4.25
CA PHE A 502 -6.49 7.97 3.84
C PHE A 502 -6.16 9.19 4.70
N VAL A 503 -6.04 9.01 6.02
CA VAL A 503 -5.57 10.05 6.93
C VAL A 503 -4.19 10.57 6.53
N ASP A 504 -3.22 9.67 6.25
CA ASP A 504 -1.87 10.08 5.86
C ASP A 504 -1.87 10.88 4.54
N GLY A 505 -2.67 10.46 3.55
CA GLY A 505 -2.87 11.20 2.30
C GLY A 505 -3.55 12.56 2.48
N LEU A 506 -4.59 12.65 3.31
CA LEU A 506 -5.31 13.89 3.61
C LEU A 506 -4.42 14.92 4.33
N ILE A 507 -3.56 14.46 5.24
CA ILE A 507 -2.59 15.34 5.92
C ILE A 507 -1.58 15.90 4.92
N ASP A 508 -1.04 15.06 4.03
CA ASP A 508 -0.08 15.50 3.02
C ASP A 508 -0.76 16.46 2.01
N LEU A 509 -2.03 16.23 1.67
CA LEU A 509 -2.83 17.12 0.82
C LEU A 509 -3.13 18.46 1.53
N TYR A 510 -3.42 18.45 2.82
CA TYR A 510 -3.56 19.66 3.63
C TYR A 510 -2.28 20.50 3.59
N ASP A 511 -1.11 19.89 3.77
CA ASP A 511 0.15 20.63 3.72
C ASP A 511 0.43 21.22 2.33
N ALA A 512 0.03 20.51 1.26
CA ALA A 512 0.22 20.96 -0.11
C ALA A 512 -0.75 22.07 -0.54
N THR A 513 -1.95 22.14 0.06
CA THR A 513 -3.04 23.03 -0.40
C THR A 513 -3.42 24.12 0.61
N GLY A 514 -3.16 23.91 1.91
CA GLY A 514 -3.66 24.75 2.99
C GLY A 514 -5.15 24.62 3.28
N HIS A 515 -5.89 23.75 2.58
CA HIS A 515 -7.34 23.62 2.74
C HIS A 515 -7.68 22.88 4.03
N GLN A 516 -8.19 23.61 5.03
CA GLN A 516 -8.49 23.09 6.38
C GLN A 516 -9.44 21.89 6.40
N LYS A 517 -10.33 21.75 5.41
CA LYS A 517 -11.26 20.62 5.30
C LYS A 517 -10.54 19.26 5.39
N TYR A 518 -9.34 19.15 4.82
CA TYR A 518 -8.59 17.90 4.81
C TYR A 518 -7.98 17.58 6.19
N LEU A 519 -7.44 18.57 6.90
CA LEU A 519 -6.90 18.36 8.25
C LEU A 519 -8.00 18.00 9.25
N ILE A 520 -9.13 18.71 9.21
CA ILE A 520 -10.29 18.44 10.07
C ILE A 520 -10.81 17.03 9.83
N THR A 521 -10.93 16.63 8.56
CA THR A 521 -11.38 15.28 8.20
C THR A 521 -10.37 14.22 8.63
N ALA A 522 -9.06 14.46 8.44
CA ALA A 522 -8.01 13.55 8.90
C ALA A 522 -8.06 13.34 10.43
N GLN A 523 -8.30 14.39 11.22
CA GLN A 523 -8.51 14.27 12.67
C GLN A 523 -9.75 13.42 12.99
N LYS A 524 -10.88 13.71 12.34
CA LYS A 524 -12.14 12.97 12.55
C LYS A 524 -11.97 11.48 12.27
N LEU A 525 -11.41 11.14 11.12
CA LEU A 525 -11.17 9.75 10.72
C LEU A 525 -10.16 9.05 11.64
N THR A 526 -9.15 9.78 12.14
CA THR A 526 -8.21 9.22 13.12
C THR A 526 -8.91 8.90 14.44
N ASP A 527 -9.78 9.78 14.92
CA ASP A 527 -10.55 9.56 16.14
C ASP A 527 -11.54 8.39 15.98
N GLU A 528 -12.18 8.25 14.82
CA GLU A 528 -13.00 7.07 14.48
C GLU A 528 -12.15 5.79 14.46
N ALA A 529 -10.96 5.81 13.86
CA ALA A 529 -10.06 4.66 13.83
C ALA A 529 -9.58 4.26 15.24
N ILE A 530 -9.28 5.24 16.10
CA ILE A 530 -8.94 5.00 17.51
C ILE A 530 -10.11 4.35 18.23
N HIS A 531 -11.33 4.86 18.04
CA HIS A 531 -12.53 4.27 18.66
C HIS A 531 -12.74 2.81 18.23
N ASN A 532 -12.62 2.56 16.93
CA ASN A 532 -13.00 1.28 16.33
C ASN A 532 -11.91 0.20 16.51
N PHE A 533 -10.63 0.54 16.36
CA PHE A 533 -9.57 -0.46 16.16
C PHE A 533 -8.50 -0.47 17.24
N TRP A 534 -8.41 0.55 18.12
CA TRP A 534 -7.37 0.62 19.14
C TRP A 534 -7.55 -0.45 20.24
N ASP A 535 -6.50 -1.23 20.48
CA ASP A 535 -6.42 -2.15 21.62
C ASP A 535 -5.93 -1.40 22.87
N LYS A 536 -6.85 -1.02 23.76
CA LYS A 536 -6.51 -0.32 25.01
C LYS A 536 -5.62 -1.13 25.96
N LYS A 537 -5.60 -2.47 25.85
CA LYS A 537 -4.87 -3.34 26.79
C LYS A 537 -3.43 -3.56 26.36
N ASN A 538 -3.19 -3.82 25.08
CA ASN A 538 -1.84 -4.13 24.58
C ASN A 538 -1.34 -3.12 23.53
N PHE A 539 -2.04 -2.00 23.35
CA PHE A 539 -1.77 -0.88 22.43
C PHE A 539 -1.65 -1.26 20.95
N GLY A 540 -1.84 -0.29 20.07
CA GLY A 540 -1.82 -0.48 18.63
C GLY A 540 -3.18 -0.87 18.04
N PHE A 541 -3.28 -0.78 16.72
CA PHE A 541 -4.54 -0.95 16.01
C PHE A 541 -4.67 -2.38 15.47
N LYS A 542 -5.84 -2.97 15.72
CA LYS A 542 -6.26 -4.23 15.10
C LYS A 542 -6.51 -4.01 13.61
N ILE A 543 -6.29 -5.04 12.80
CA ILE A 543 -6.56 -4.98 11.36
C ILE A 543 -8.06 -4.68 11.11
N SER A 544 -8.95 -5.41 11.77
CA SER A 544 -10.40 -5.24 11.67
C SER A 544 -11.11 -5.51 13.00
N ASN A 545 -12.45 -5.41 12.98
CA ASN A 545 -13.34 -5.80 14.09
C ASN A 545 -14.07 -7.13 13.82
N ASN A 546 -13.53 -7.93 12.90
CA ASN A 546 -14.13 -9.20 12.52
C ASN A 546 -14.03 -10.21 13.67
N LYS A 547 -15.17 -10.47 14.32
CA LYS A 547 -15.28 -11.36 15.49
C LYS A 547 -14.92 -12.82 15.19
N ARG A 548 -14.83 -13.22 13.92
CA ARG A 548 -14.45 -14.57 13.49
C ARG A 548 -12.94 -14.78 13.46
N LEU A 549 -12.16 -13.70 13.44
CA LEU A 549 -10.72 -13.75 13.35
C LEU A 549 -10.10 -13.50 14.72
N ASN A 550 -8.90 -14.02 14.93
CA ASN A 550 -8.07 -13.52 16.02
C ASN A 550 -7.71 -12.09 15.65
N ASN A 551 -8.31 -11.12 16.35
CA ASN A 551 -8.16 -9.65 16.20
C ASN A 551 -6.69 -9.21 16.31
N ASN A 552 -5.89 -9.59 15.33
CA ASN A 552 -4.45 -9.51 15.33
C ASN A 552 -4.02 -8.10 14.96
N LYS A 553 -2.82 -7.77 15.40
CA LYS A 553 -2.12 -6.53 15.07
C LYS A 553 -0.86 -6.90 14.33
N GLU A 554 -0.68 -6.32 13.16
CA GLU A 554 0.48 -6.52 12.31
C GLU A 554 1.32 -5.25 12.23
N ILE A 555 2.61 -5.43 11.98
CA ILE A 555 3.54 -4.33 11.77
C ILE A 555 4.51 -4.59 10.59
N TYR A 556 4.46 -5.78 10.00
CA TYR A 556 5.32 -6.20 8.88
C TYR A 556 4.98 -5.46 7.59
N ASP A 557 5.99 -4.93 6.91
CA ASP A 557 5.88 -4.35 5.58
C ASP A 557 6.05 -5.45 4.53
N GLY A 558 4.93 -5.85 3.91
CA GLY A 558 4.90 -6.80 2.80
C GLY A 558 4.90 -6.08 1.45
N ALA A 559 4.02 -6.50 0.52
CA ALA A 559 3.83 -5.84 -0.77
C ALA A 559 3.19 -4.44 -0.66
N ILE A 560 2.59 -4.13 0.50
CA ILE A 560 1.99 -2.83 0.82
C ILE A 560 2.58 -2.35 2.15
N PHE A 561 2.75 -1.04 2.30
CA PHE A 561 3.12 -0.42 3.58
C PHE A 561 2.26 -0.94 4.72
N ASN A 562 2.85 -1.14 5.90
CA ASN A 562 2.08 -1.56 7.05
C ASN A 562 1.23 -0.41 7.62
N ALA A 563 -0.07 -0.63 7.79
CA ALA A 563 -1.02 0.35 8.34
C ALA A 563 -0.66 0.89 9.73
N ASN A 564 -0.17 0.07 10.67
CA ASN A 564 0.27 0.55 11.99
C ASN A 564 1.53 1.43 11.84
N GLY A 565 2.43 1.10 10.91
CA GLY A 565 3.61 1.92 10.62
C GLY A 565 3.28 3.27 10.00
N VAL A 566 2.28 3.30 9.11
CA VAL A 566 1.74 4.55 8.55
C VAL A 566 1.04 5.39 9.62
N ALA A 567 0.18 4.76 10.43
CA ALA A 567 -0.55 5.43 11.51
C ALA A 567 0.39 6.04 12.57
N TYR A 568 1.51 5.40 12.88
CA TYR A 568 2.54 6.01 13.73
C TYR A 568 3.03 7.35 13.17
N GLY A 569 3.25 7.43 11.85
CA GLY A 569 3.57 8.68 11.16
C GLY A 569 2.42 9.69 11.23
N ALA A 570 1.20 9.26 10.91
CA ALA A 570 0.00 10.10 10.90
C ALA A 570 -0.30 10.72 12.28
N LEU A 571 -0.22 9.95 13.37
CA LEU A 571 -0.41 10.43 14.74
C LEU A 571 0.61 11.52 15.11
N ASN A 572 1.88 11.32 14.77
CA ASN A 572 2.92 12.35 15.00
C ASN A 572 2.66 13.60 14.14
N LYS A 573 2.23 13.44 12.89
CA LYS A 573 1.87 14.56 12.02
C LYS A 573 0.66 15.35 12.54
N LEU A 574 -0.37 14.66 13.01
CA LEU A 574 -1.57 15.30 13.59
C LEU A 574 -1.22 16.05 14.87
N SER A 575 -0.45 15.44 15.78
CA SER A 575 0.02 16.13 16.98
C SER A 575 0.72 17.45 16.63
N ALA A 576 1.62 17.42 15.63
CA ALA A 576 2.36 18.60 15.20
C ALA A 576 1.51 19.68 14.50
N ARG A 577 0.37 19.32 13.90
CA ARG A 577 -0.52 20.25 13.18
C ARG A 577 -1.62 20.82 14.05
N THR A 578 -2.03 20.07 15.07
CA THR A 578 -3.28 20.32 15.80
C THR A 578 -3.04 20.71 17.26
N GLN A 579 -1.79 20.61 17.74
CA GLN A 579 -1.43 20.80 19.15
C GLN A 579 -2.09 19.80 20.12
N ASP A 580 -2.85 18.81 19.62
CA ASP A 580 -3.51 17.81 20.45
C ASP A 580 -2.50 16.73 20.90
N LYS A 581 -2.17 16.74 22.18
CA LYS A 581 -1.19 15.83 22.80
C LYS A 581 -1.67 14.38 22.85
N LYS A 582 -2.97 14.11 22.68
CA LYS A 582 -3.49 12.73 22.68
C LYS A 582 -2.84 11.88 21.59
N TYR A 583 -2.59 12.47 20.41
CA TYR A 583 -1.99 11.76 19.29
C TYR A 583 -0.52 11.39 19.56
N GLN A 584 0.22 12.26 20.25
CA GLN A 584 1.59 11.95 20.66
C GLN A 584 1.65 10.78 21.66
N GLN A 585 0.72 10.75 22.62
CA GLN A 585 0.63 9.65 23.59
C GLN A 585 0.29 8.32 22.90
N LEU A 586 -0.67 8.33 21.96
CA LEU A 586 -1.02 7.15 21.16
C LEU A 586 0.15 6.68 20.29
N ALA A 587 0.90 7.59 19.67
CA ALA A 587 2.07 7.23 18.89
C ALA A 587 3.15 6.53 19.74
N GLN A 588 3.38 7.01 20.96
CA GLN A 588 4.32 6.36 21.90
C GLN A 588 3.84 4.96 22.30
N GLN A 589 2.57 4.81 22.64
CA GLN A 589 1.97 3.51 22.98
C GLN A 589 2.03 2.52 21.82
N LEU A 590 1.75 2.98 20.61
CA LEU A 590 1.84 2.18 19.38
C LEU A 590 3.27 1.70 19.10
N LEU A 591 4.27 2.57 19.29
CA LEU A 591 5.67 2.17 19.12
C LEU A 591 6.07 1.11 20.16
N LEU A 592 5.61 1.26 21.41
CA LEU A 592 5.90 0.32 22.48
C LEU A 592 5.35 -1.08 22.19
N SER A 593 4.14 -1.21 21.62
CA SER A 593 3.52 -2.51 21.32
C SER A 593 4.30 -3.36 20.32
N PHE A 594 5.14 -2.73 19.49
CA PHE A 594 5.93 -3.42 18.46
C PHE A 594 7.44 -3.33 18.67
N SER A 595 7.89 -2.60 19.70
CA SER A 595 9.31 -2.28 19.94
C SER A 595 10.24 -3.48 19.90
N THR A 596 9.86 -4.61 20.51
CA THR A 596 10.68 -5.84 20.50
C THR A 596 10.77 -6.50 19.13
N LYS A 597 9.67 -6.50 18.35
CA LYS A 597 9.71 -7.01 16.97
C LYS A 597 10.63 -6.13 16.12
N ILE A 598 10.45 -4.81 16.21
CA ILE A 598 11.24 -3.81 15.50
C ILE A 598 12.73 -3.94 15.84
N HIS A 599 13.08 -4.07 17.12
CA HIS A 599 14.46 -4.23 17.56
C HIS A 599 15.12 -5.50 16.98
N LYS A 600 14.38 -6.61 16.86
CA LYS A 600 14.93 -7.89 16.38
C LYS A 600 15.15 -7.94 14.87
N LYS A 601 14.27 -7.35 14.06
CA LYS A 601 14.33 -7.38 12.59
C LYS A 601 13.93 -6.03 11.98
N PRO A 602 14.71 -4.96 12.19
CA PRO A 602 14.27 -3.61 11.86
C PRO A 602 14.01 -3.38 10.35
N SER A 603 14.74 -4.05 9.46
CA SER A 603 14.53 -3.95 8.00
C SER A 603 13.17 -4.48 7.51
N ALA A 604 12.52 -5.36 8.29
CA ALA A 604 11.20 -5.90 7.98
C ALA A 604 10.04 -4.94 8.31
N TYR A 605 10.35 -3.81 8.95
CA TYR A 605 9.38 -2.83 9.47
C TYR A 605 9.74 -1.41 9.02
N ALA A 606 10.16 -1.27 7.76
CA ALA A 606 10.71 -0.05 7.19
C ALA A 606 9.78 1.17 7.31
N SER A 607 8.46 1.00 7.21
CA SER A 607 7.49 2.11 7.33
C SER A 607 7.54 2.76 8.72
N ILE A 608 7.48 1.97 9.79
CA ILE A 608 7.55 2.49 11.16
C ILE A 608 8.96 2.96 11.51
N VAL A 609 10.01 2.29 11.03
CA VAL A 609 11.40 2.69 11.29
C VAL A 609 11.72 4.06 10.66
N LYS A 610 11.31 4.28 9.40
CA LYS A 610 11.43 5.61 8.75
C LYS A 610 10.67 6.67 9.54
N ASN A 611 9.43 6.38 9.94
CA ASN A 611 8.62 7.34 10.70
C ASN A 611 9.17 7.58 12.12
N TYR A 612 9.80 6.59 12.75
CA TYR A 612 10.52 6.74 14.01
C TYR A 612 11.69 7.72 13.85
N SER A 613 12.49 7.56 12.79
CA SER A 613 13.57 8.50 12.47
C SER A 613 13.04 9.91 12.21
N ASN A 614 11.94 10.06 11.46
CA ASN A 614 11.27 11.36 11.27
C ASN A 614 10.88 12.01 12.61
N LYS A 615 10.45 11.22 13.60
CA LYS A 615 10.10 11.74 14.93
C LYS A 615 11.34 12.14 15.75
N GLN A 616 12.44 11.40 15.63
CA GLN A 616 13.67 11.67 16.38
C GLN A 616 14.51 12.80 15.77
N GLN A 617 14.54 12.91 14.43
CA GLN A 617 15.50 13.71 13.67
C GLN A 617 14.82 14.75 12.75
N GLY A 618 13.51 14.96 12.92
CA GLY A 618 12.72 15.85 12.07
C GLY A 618 12.31 15.20 10.75
N ILE A 619 11.13 15.56 10.25
CA ILE A 619 10.57 15.03 8.99
C ILE A 619 11.23 15.71 7.77
N LEU A 620 11.62 14.92 6.76
CA LEU A 620 12.11 15.45 5.48
C LEU A 620 10.94 15.81 4.56
N ALA A 621 10.33 16.97 4.81
CA ALA A 621 9.20 17.49 4.04
C ALA A 621 9.35 18.99 3.75
N ASN A 622 8.63 19.47 2.73
CA ASN A 622 8.54 20.90 2.41
C ASN A 622 7.69 21.69 3.41
N THR A 623 6.88 21.02 4.23
CA THR A 623 6.13 21.66 5.32
C THR A 623 6.49 20.96 6.63
N VAL A 624 7.01 21.73 7.58
CA VAL A 624 7.43 21.30 8.91
C VAL A 624 6.74 22.17 9.95
N TYR A 625 6.55 21.64 11.15
CA TYR A 625 5.91 22.34 12.25
C TYR A 625 6.86 22.35 13.46
N ALA A 626 7.01 23.50 14.08
CA ALA A 626 7.81 23.69 15.29
C ALA A 626 6.92 24.13 16.46
N TYR A 627 7.42 23.94 17.69
CA TYR A 627 6.72 24.35 18.91
C TYR A 627 5.27 23.83 19.01
N ASP A 628 5.12 22.52 18.78
CA ASP A 628 3.85 21.80 18.72
C ASP A 628 2.87 22.30 17.64
N GLY A 629 3.31 23.08 16.66
CA GLY A 629 2.46 23.61 15.60
C GLY A 629 2.16 25.10 15.70
N ARG A 630 2.77 25.81 16.65
CA ARG A 630 2.71 27.28 16.74
C ARG A 630 3.42 27.98 15.59
N ILE A 631 4.38 27.29 14.96
CA ILE A 631 5.09 27.81 13.79
C ILE A 631 5.02 26.77 12.69
N LYS A 632 4.34 27.11 11.60
CA LYS A 632 4.35 26.35 10.35
C LYS A 632 5.47 26.89 9.46
N ILE A 633 6.33 26.00 8.98
CA ILE A 633 7.51 26.35 8.19
C ILE A 633 7.38 25.67 6.83
N GLN A 634 7.37 26.45 5.76
CA GLN A 634 7.26 25.96 4.39
C GLN A 634 8.52 26.30 3.61
N SER A 635 9.25 25.27 3.16
CA SER A 635 10.44 25.43 2.33
C SER A 635 10.12 25.19 0.85
N ASN A 636 10.60 26.12 0.02
CA ASN A 636 10.62 26.06 -1.43
C ASN A 636 12.07 26.25 -1.92
N HIS A 637 12.28 26.31 -3.23
CA HIS A 637 13.62 26.34 -3.84
C HIS A 637 14.49 27.53 -3.44
N ASN A 638 13.89 28.68 -3.14
CA ASN A 638 14.59 29.93 -2.85
C ASN A 638 14.02 30.71 -1.65
N GLN A 639 13.03 30.13 -0.96
CA GLN A 639 12.36 30.81 0.15
C GLN A 639 11.89 29.84 1.23
N ILE A 640 11.91 30.32 2.47
CA ILE A 640 11.26 29.68 3.61
C ILE A 640 10.22 30.65 4.15
N ILE A 641 8.96 30.19 4.19
CA ILE A 641 7.86 30.95 4.76
C ILE A 641 7.58 30.41 6.16
N LEU A 642 7.65 31.28 7.17
CA LEU A 642 7.30 30.94 8.55
C LEU A 642 5.98 31.63 8.88
N ASN A 643 4.98 30.84 9.22
CA ASN A 643 3.68 31.26 9.70
C ASN A 643 3.63 31.07 11.22
N ILE A 644 3.70 32.17 11.96
CA ILE A 644 3.75 32.22 13.42
C ILE A 644 2.35 32.49 13.97
N GLN A 645 1.90 31.64 14.88
CA GLN A 645 0.59 31.76 15.51
C GLN A 645 0.43 33.11 16.23
N LYS A 646 -0.74 33.75 16.07
CA LYS A 646 -1.08 35.00 16.76
C LYS A 646 -0.80 34.91 18.26
N GLY A 647 -0.15 35.95 18.81
CA GLY A 647 0.28 36.01 20.22
C GLY A 647 1.64 35.34 20.49
N TRP A 648 2.29 34.79 19.46
CA TRP A 648 3.66 34.31 19.49
C TRP A 648 4.54 35.11 18.54
N HIS A 649 5.83 35.14 18.84
CA HIS A 649 6.89 35.70 18.01
C HIS A 649 8.14 34.83 18.13
N ILE A 650 9.09 35.02 17.22
CA ILE A 650 10.46 34.49 17.32
C ILE A 650 11.45 35.64 17.37
N ASN A 651 12.60 35.42 17.99
CA ASN A 651 13.69 36.40 17.97
C ASN A 651 14.18 36.64 16.54
N ALA A 652 14.47 37.88 16.18
CA ALA A 652 15.03 38.22 14.87
C ALA A 652 16.46 37.65 14.69
N ASN A 653 16.97 37.67 13.46
CA ASN A 653 18.33 37.24 13.16
C ASN A 653 19.41 38.15 13.79
N LYS A 654 19.06 39.41 14.08
CA LYS A 654 19.88 40.36 14.84
C LYS A 654 19.17 40.67 16.16
N VAL A 655 19.55 39.97 17.21
CA VAL A 655 18.98 40.17 18.56
C VAL A 655 19.56 41.42 19.23
N LEU A 656 18.75 42.08 20.06
CA LEU A 656 19.17 43.26 20.83
C LEU A 656 19.83 42.90 22.18
N GLN A 657 19.66 41.66 22.63
CA GLN A 657 20.18 41.16 23.91
C GLN A 657 21.01 39.89 23.68
N LYS A 658 22.17 39.79 24.34
CA LYS A 658 23.12 38.68 24.16
C LYS A 658 22.59 37.31 24.61
N SER A 659 21.60 37.28 25.50
CA SER A 659 20.99 36.07 26.05
C SER A 659 19.96 35.42 25.13
N LEU A 660 19.52 36.12 24.08
CA LEU A 660 18.49 35.64 23.16
C LEU A 660 19.08 34.83 22.03
N ILE A 661 18.42 33.73 21.67
CA ILE A 661 18.84 32.91 20.54
C ILE A 661 18.26 33.52 19.26
N ALA A 662 19.14 33.95 18.36
CA ALA A 662 18.77 34.53 17.08
C ALA A 662 18.17 33.49 16.14
N THR A 663 17.21 33.91 15.32
CA THR A 663 16.75 33.07 14.19
C THR A 663 17.88 32.91 13.19
N GLN A 664 18.29 31.67 12.93
CA GLN A 664 19.43 31.35 12.09
C GLN A 664 19.15 30.15 11.19
N LEU A 665 19.36 30.32 9.89
CA LEU A 665 19.37 29.24 8.91
C LEU A 665 20.80 28.94 8.47
N ILE A 666 21.24 27.69 8.61
CA ILE A 666 22.58 27.23 8.25
C ILE A 666 22.47 26.05 7.29
N SER A 667 23.26 26.07 6.21
CA SER A 667 23.51 24.92 5.35
C SER A 667 24.77 25.15 4.54
N ASP A 668 25.53 24.09 4.28
CA ASP A 668 26.72 24.15 3.44
C ASP A 668 26.43 24.56 2.00
N ASN A 669 25.20 24.35 1.51
CA ASN A 669 24.80 24.72 0.15
C ASN A 669 24.13 26.10 0.07
N ILE A 670 23.96 26.85 1.17
CA ILE A 670 23.44 28.22 1.10
C ILE A 670 24.58 29.18 0.75
N LYS A 671 24.37 29.99 -0.30
CA LYS A 671 25.31 31.04 -0.74
C LYS A 671 24.99 32.39 -0.07
N THR A 672 23.73 32.81 -0.09
CA THR A 672 23.26 34.05 0.53
C THR A 672 21.91 33.82 1.18
N ILE A 673 21.64 34.56 2.24
CA ILE A 673 20.34 34.62 2.92
C ILE A 673 19.97 36.06 3.20
N ASN A 674 18.72 36.40 2.89
CA ASN A 674 18.11 37.68 3.19
C ASN A 674 16.97 37.47 4.19
N TYR A 675 17.14 38.02 5.38
CA TYR A 675 16.13 38.03 6.43
C TYR A 675 15.26 39.31 6.32
N PRO A 676 13.96 39.23 6.63
CA PRO A 676 13.11 40.41 6.62
C PRO A 676 13.51 41.39 7.74
N PRO A 677 13.10 42.66 7.64
CA PRO A 677 13.31 43.62 8.72
C PRO A 677 12.60 43.17 10.00
N ALA A 678 13.26 43.34 11.14
CA ALA A 678 12.70 42.98 12.44
C ALA A 678 11.70 44.02 12.94
N LYS A 679 10.66 43.57 13.64
CA LYS A 679 9.77 44.43 14.42
C LYS A 679 10.37 44.64 15.81
N HIS A 680 10.26 45.86 16.32
CA HIS A 680 10.66 46.16 17.70
C HIS A 680 9.45 46.17 18.62
N ILE A 681 9.46 45.32 19.64
CA ILE A 681 8.38 45.23 20.64
C ILE A 681 8.93 45.39 22.05
N ASN A 682 8.06 45.79 22.98
CA ASN A 682 8.32 45.70 24.42
C ASN A 682 7.43 44.60 24.98
N LEU A 683 8.00 43.66 25.74
CA LEU A 683 7.19 42.67 26.46
C LEU A 683 6.58 43.32 27.70
N GLY A 684 5.36 42.94 28.08
CA GLY A 684 4.67 43.52 29.23
C GLY A 684 5.41 43.39 30.57
N PHE A 685 6.44 42.53 30.64
CA PHE A 685 7.28 42.28 31.81
C PHE A 685 8.73 42.79 31.67
N SER A 686 9.08 43.49 30.58
CA SER A 686 10.44 44.00 30.34
C SER A 686 10.43 45.44 29.82
N GLN A 687 11.35 46.27 30.33
CA GLN A 687 11.58 47.64 29.84
C GLN A 687 12.41 47.66 28.54
N ASP A 688 13.09 46.55 28.23
CA ASP A 688 13.99 46.45 27.08
C ASP A 688 13.25 46.06 25.80
N LYS A 689 13.60 46.74 24.71
CA LYS A 689 13.10 46.40 23.36
C LYS A 689 13.64 45.04 22.90
N LEU A 690 12.80 44.29 22.22
CA LEU A 690 13.15 43.07 21.51
C LEU A 690 13.01 43.26 20.00
N ALA A 691 13.96 42.72 19.24
CA ALA A 691 13.84 42.57 17.79
C ALA A 691 13.27 41.18 17.49
N VAL A 692 12.08 41.16 16.89
CA VAL A 692 11.29 39.94 16.70
C VAL A 692 10.71 39.83 15.30
N TYR A 693 10.26 38.62 14.97
CA TYR A 693 9.36 38.32 13.87
C TYR A 693 8.05 37.75 14.41
N ASP A 694 6.92 38.26 13.94
CA ASP A 694 5.57 37.79 14.23
C ASP A 694 4.80 37.55 12.91
N GLU A 695 3.61 36.95 13.02
CA GLU A 695 2.73 36.66 11.87
C GLU A 695 3.41 35.83 10.77
N GLU A 696 3.33 36.24 9.51
CA GLU A 696 4.01 35.57 8.41
C GLU A 696 5.30 36.31 8.04
N ILE A 697 6.41 35.57 7.97
CA ILE A 697 7.67 36.08 7.44
C ILE A 697 8.23 35.19 6.33
N THR A 698 9.01 35.77 5.44
CA THR A 698 9.70 35.06 4.36
C THR A 698 11.21 35.28 4.45
N LEU A 699 11.97 34.18 4.55
CA LEU A 699 13.42 34.16 4.42
C LEU A 699 13.76 33.81 2.98
N ASN A 700 14.47 34.69 2.27
CA ASN A 700 14.91 34.42 0.91
C ASN A 700 16.35 33.92 0.91
N PHE A 701 16.67 32.90 0.12
CA PHE A 701 18.02 32.35 0.02
C PHE A 701 18.38 31.95 -1.41
N SER A 702 19.68 31.83 -1.68
CA SER A 702 20.20 31.28 -2.92
C SER A 702 21.11 30.10 -2.60
N LEU A 703 20.97 28.99 -3.31
CA LEU A 703 21.86 27.84 -3.19
C LEU A 703 23.14 28.00 -4.03
N LYS A 704 24.24 27.34 -3.64
CA LYS A 704 25.49 27.32 -4.42
C LYS A 704 25.33 26.46 -5.68
N ASP A 705 24.54 25.38 -5.57
CA ASP A 705 24.14 24.54 -6.70
C ASP A 705 22.64 24.17 -6.62
N LYS A 706 22.12 23.52 -7.67
CA LYS A 706 20.70 23.15 -7.77
C LYS A 706 20.34 21.83 -7.05
N ARG A 707 21.29 21.19 -6.34
CA ARG A 707 21.00 19.96 -5.61
C ARG A 707 20.19 20.28 -4.37
N PHE A 708 19.37 19.33 -3.93
CA PHE A 708 18.71 19.49 -2.64
C PHE A 708 19.77 19.57 -1.53
N THR A 709 19.43 20.20 -0.42
CA THR A 709 20.28 20.22 0.77
C THR A 709 19.43 20.14 2.02
N LEU A 710 20.04 19.66 3.11
CA LEU A 710 19.48 19.81 4.44
C LEU A 710 20.02 21.11 5.04
N ALA A 711 19.12 21.88 5.63
CA ALA A 711 19.44 23.08 6.37
C ALA A 711 18.96 22.93 7.81
N GLU A 712 19.69 23.54 8.74
CA GLU A 712 19.28 23.67 10.13
C GLU A 712 18.72 25.07 10.35
N LEU A 713 17.46 25.15 10.77
CA LEU A 713 16.81 26.37 11.21
C LEU A 713 16.71 26.37 12.74
N THR A 714 17.47 27.26 13.37
CA THR A 714 17.41 27.51 14.82
C THR A 714 16.43 28.64 15.10
N LEU A 715 15.45 28.38 15.98
CA LEU A 715 14.45 29.34 16.41
C LEU A 715 14.36 29.36 17.94
N GLN A 716 13.83 30.47 18.48
CA GLN A 716 13.33 30.55 19.85
C GLN A 716 11.99 31.27 19.85
N ALA A 717 10.91 30.55 20.18
CA ALA A 717 9.56 31.09 20.22
C ALA A 717 9.19 31.63 21.60
N CYS A 718 8.63 32.83 21.62
CA CYS A 718 8.20 33.53 22.82
C CYS A 718 6.78 34.08 22.64
N SER A 719 6.12 34.28 23.78
CA SER A 719 4.85 35.00 23.91
C SER A 719 5.05 36.12 24.94
N ASP A 720 4.01 36.92 25.19
CA ASP A 720 4.03 37.95 26.23
C ASP A 720 4.11 37.39 27.66
N LYS A 721 4.16 36.06 27.84
CA LYS A 721 4.20 35.40 29.15
C LYS A 721 5.36 34.43 29.33
N VAL A 722 5.83 33.80 28.24
CA VAL A 722 6.81 32.72 28.32
C VAL A 722 7.62 32.62 27.03
N CYS A 723 8.92 32.32 27.19
CA CYS A 723 9.80 31.88 26.10
C CYS A 723 10.03 30.37 26.22
N LEU A 724 9.85 29.66 25.10
CA LEU A 724 10.11 28.23 25.01
C LEU A 724 11.60 27.96 24.76
N PRO A 725 12.10 26.77 25.09
CA PRO A 725 13.47 26.38 24.74
C PRO A 725 13.74 26.51 23.24
N PRO A 726 14.96 26.89 22.83
CA PRO A 726 15.32 26.91 21.41
C PRO A 726 15.08 25.55 20.73
N GLN A 727 14.68 25.56 19.46
CA GLN A 727 14.53 24.36 18.65
C GLN A 727 15.41 24.47 17.40
N GLN A 728 16.14 23.40 17.11
CA GLN A 728 16.81 23.16 15.84
C GLN A 728 15.90 22.31 14.97
N ILE A 729 15.57 22.81 13.78
CA ILE A 729 14.64 22.18 12.86
C ILE A 729 15.40 21.85 11.57
N THR A 730 15.44 20.57 11.22
CA THR A 730 15.97 20.13 9.92
C THR A 730 14.96 20.45 8.82
N LEU A 731 15.39 21.22 7.83
CA LEU A 731 14.60 21.59 6.66
C LEU A 731 15.20 21.00 5.40
N LEU A 732 14.31 20.53 4.53
CA LEU A 732 14.68 20.10 3.19
C LEU A 732 14.54 21.28 2.23
N LEU A 733 15.65 21.74 1.68
CA LEU A 733 15.69 22.77 0.64
C LEU A 733 15.87 22.08 -0.72
N ASN A 734 14.91 22.24 -1.62
CA ASN A 734 14.78 21.51 -2.88
C ASN A 734 14.51 22.48 -4.01
#